data_AF-A0A0L0CQN9-F1
#
_entry.id   AF-A0A0L0CQN9-F1
#
_cell.length_a   1.000
_cell.length_b   1.000
_cell.length_c   1.000
_cell.angle_alpha   90.00
_cell.angle_beta   90.00
_cell.angle_gamma   90.00
#
_symmetry.space_group_name_H-M   'P 1'
#
loop_
_entity.id
_entity.type
_entity.pdbx_description
1 polymer ?
#
loop_
_entity_poly.entity_id
_entity_poly.type
_entity_poly.pdbx_seq_one_letter_code
_entity_poly.pdbx_strand_id
1 'polypeptide(L)'
;KSLNNFPPLYNFDDYDACLNSKTSRFESTYCMVYAEIRPQNSSELWRQVFQHNNEYKFHYRRDRLFFGVCMERCKNYPKLLDNNYQYNDSRLTNKITEFFDVIHKRPLDLQMRSEYHELVHNCLNSEFQEKYGADLRTYIEYCERSEETVEKDTLEKVFYKLLQIILILNILSTLYDSCLKRRQPVELQNADYYKVNPQQPVSTLLTAFSIRRNYYRLVEPSTSQLSMDLSYLDGIRSVCVIFIITGHAYFIQYHHVKNSEIFEEFAKSPIHLWLTNGTILLEIFHILSGMMLYLKFTQFFKITSQSSGRYCLKAFGKVMMFRFIRFLPSLVLFILVNATFFTRLQDGPFWRHLSEPARIFSREKWWKNLFIIDNISESGFAHTWYLTSDWQIFAFYVCVLIIIHKYPQYKKVVLTSLAILAVIIPFSICYYYKIDPCFLISPESFRFIHVKDEEAFHKLYTPFYTNLGGYLFGIICGEIYEKYCHNADFHKQLARIPSKIFEFAFWLCIAIGVWICWLGSVFIFYEPSLWTALYAGLNRNLIVVIVFGGLVFLGMFCKTPKSFKAFPPLYNFDDYDACLNNKTSGIESTYCMVYAEIQPQNSSELWRQISQHTDEYKFHFRRDRLFFGVCLERCKNFAMKLDNNYQYNDSRLTNKITQFFDVIHKRPLDLQMRSEYHDLVHNCLNSEFHEMYGSDLRIYIEYCERSKETPEKVKNSEIFENFAKNPTHMWLINGTLLLEIFHILSGMLLYLKFTQFFNITPQTSIWDCFKAFGKGVKLRYIRFFPSLALFLLVNATFFIRLQDGPFWRHLSEPVRTFSREKWWKNLFIIDNISESGHPHTWYMTSDWQMFAFYVCVLTIIRKYPQLKKKILTSLAILTVLIPFSISYFYKTEPCFLISPESFRYIHVGDEEKVYHRLFIPFYSNLGGYLFGIICGEIYEKYCHNAEFHKQLSRIPNEIFEFAFWSCIAIGVWICWLGTVLIFHEPSLWTSLYAGLNRNLFVVIVFGGLVFLGMFCKSLSISDHLCHPAFRILARLSFQLYLWHFSILYLLNGHIRDPMFVNHLQHATTAIALFIFSLCVAFLVTILVEYPIQRVAYYYYKKGKTIKVPTSNMQNKVKAH
;
A
#
# COMPACT_ATOMS: atom_id res chain seq x y z
N LYS A 1 0.66 34.56 -20.95
CA LYS A 1 1.95 35.30 -21.14
C LYS A 1 3.06 34.37 -20.67
N SER A 2 4.20 34.28 -21.37
CA SER A 2 5.31 33.39 -21.00
C SER A 2 5.96 33.82 -19.68
N LEU A 3 6.27 32.87 -18.79
CA LEU A 3 6.93 33.17 -17.51
C LEU A 3 8.42 33.52 -17.65
N ASN A 4 9.02 33.38 -18.85
CA ASN A 4 10.43 33.71 -19.15
C ASN A 4 10.87 35.14 -18.74
N ASN A 5 9.92 36.06 -18.49
CA ASN A 5 10.20 37.43 -18.06
C ASN A 5 10.31 37.57 -16.52
N PHE A 6 9.94 36.56 -15.73
CA PHE A 6 10.06 36.58 -14.27
C PHE A 6 11.39 35.99 -13.79
N PRO A 7 11.93 36.45 -12.64
CA PRO A 7 13.00 35.75 -11.94
C PRO A 7 12.58 34.31 -11.55
N PRO A 8 13.52 33.34 -11.58
CA PRO A 8 13.26 32.01 -11.06
C PRO A 8 13.07 32.03 -9.54
N LEU A 9 12.12 31.25 -9.03
CA LEU A 9 11.83 31.14 -7.59
C LEU A 9 13.02 30.65 -6.75
N TYR A 10 13.95 29.95 -7.40
CA TYR A 10 15.15 29.34 -6.83
C TYR A 10 16.32 29.53 -7.82
N ASN A 11 17.45 30.07 -7.35
CA ASN A 11 18.66 30.29 -8.16
C ASN A 11 19.91 29.93 -7.36
N PHE A 12 20.47 28.74 -7.58
CA PHE A 12 21.47 28.12 -6.69
C PHE A 12 22.82 28.00 -7.40
N ASP A 13 23.91 28.29 -6.68
CA ASP A 13 25.25 27.83 -7.03
C ASP A 13 25.37 26.31 -6.81
N ASP A 14 26.31 25.69 -7.52
CA ASP A 14 26.69 24.28 -7.33
C ASP A 14 27.23 24.05 -5.90
N TYR A 15 26.39 23.40 -5.09
CA TYR A 15 26.65 23.07 -3.70
C TYR A 15 27.85 22.14 -3.52
N ASP A 16 27.97 21.13 -4.39
CA ASP A 16 29.02 20.12 -4.28
C ASP A 16 30.37 20.67 -4.75
N ALA A 17 30.41 21.44 -5.84
CA ALA A 17 31.62 22.15 -6.26
C ALA A 17 32.06 23.17 -5.20
N CYS A 18 31.11 23.89 -4.58
CA CYS A 18 31.42 24.86 -3.53
C CYS A 18 32.08 24.20 -2.31
N LEU A 19 31.48 23.15 -1.75
CA LEU A 19 32.00 22.53 -0.52
C LEU A 19 33.29 21.70 -0.77
N ASN A 20 33.44 21.10 -1.96
CA ASN A 20 34.66 20.34 -2.31
C ASN A 20 35.82 21.21 -2.81
N SER A 21 35.64 22.52 -3.02
CA SER A 21 36.74 23.43 -3.39
C SER A 21 37.78 23.51 -2.27
N LYS A 22 38.96 22.92 -2.49
CA LYS A 22 40.14 23.02 -1.62
C LYS A 22 41.13 24.10 -2.07
N THR A 23 40.73 24.93 -3.03
CA THR A 23 41.62 25.70 -3.90
C THR A 23 41.77 27.16 -3.51
N SER A 24 40.97 27.66 -2.57
CA SER A 24 40.84 29.10 -2.30
C SER A 24 41.30 29.52 -0.91
N ARG A 25 41.42 30.84 -0.74
CA ARG A 25 42.03 31.52 0.43
C ARG A 25 41.12 31.57 1.67
N PHE A 26 40.00 30.85 1.65
CA PHE A 26 38.92 30.90 2.62
C PHE A 26 38.29 29.51 2.81
N GLU A 27 37.63 29.28 3.95
CA GLU A 27 36.93 28.02 4.23
C GLU A 27 35.69 27.85 3.32
N SER A 28 35.57 26.70 2.65
CA SER A 28 34.44 26.40 1.76
C SER A 28 33.10 26.44 2.52
N THR A 29 32.30 27.45 2.20
CA THR A 29 31.05 27.79 2.90
C THR A 29 29.95 28.07 1.88
N TYR A 30 28.85 27.32 1.96
CA TYR A 30 27.64 27.52 1.18
C TYR A 30 26.55 28.13 2.06
N CYS A 31 25.81 29.12 1.58
CA CYS A 31 24.75 29.79 2.33
C CYS A 31 23.41 29.74 1.58
N MET A 32 22.37 29.33 2.30
CA MET A 32 20.98 29.36 1.86
C MET A 32 20.41 30.74 2.20
N VAL A 33 19.93 31.49 1.20
CA VAL A 33 19.50 32.89 1.34
C VAL A 33 18.07 33.05 0.84
N TYR A 34 17.21 33.64 1.67
CA TYR A 34 15.85 34.05 1.32
C TYR A 34 15.85 35.52 0.89
N ALA A 35 14.97 35.90 -0.04
CA ALA A 35 14.91 37.27 -0.55
C ALA A 35 13.49 37.71 -0.94
N GLU A 36 13.21 39.01 -0.81
CA GLU A 36 11.98 39.67 -1.28
C GLU A 36 12.30 40.84 -2.24
N ILE A 37 11.62 40.90 -3.39
CA ILE A 37 11.72 42.02 -4.34
C ILE A 37 11.11 43.27 -3.71
N ARG A 38 11.81 44.39 -3.77
CA ARG A 38 11.34 45.66 -3.18
C ARG A 38 10.15 46.23 -3.98
N PRO A 39 9.07 46.67 -3.32
CA PRO A 39 7.97 47.33 -4.02
C PRO A 39 8.41 48.66 -4.64
N GLN A 40 8.36 48.75 -5.97
CA GLN A 40 8.73 49.93 -6.76
C GLN A 40 7.75 50.13 -7.92
N ASN A 41 6.87 51.13 -7.85
CA ASN A 41 5.85 51.35 -8.90
C ASN A 41 6.45 51.77 -10.26
N SER A 42 7.67 52.29 -10.28
CA SER A 42 8.44 52.58 -11.49
C SER A 42 8.85 51.31 -12.24
N SER A 43 9.31 50.28 -11.52
CA SER A 43 9.76 49.02 -12.12
C SER A 43 8.64 48.34 -12.90
N GLU A 44 8.93 47.86 -14.11
CA GLU A 44 7.96 47.09 -14.88
C GLU A 44 7.78 45.69 -14.29
N LEU A 45 8.88 45.05 -13.86
CA LEU A 45 8.84 43.74 -13.20
C LEU A 45 7.93 43.77 -11.97
N TRP A 46 8.06 44.78 -11.11
CA TRP A 46 7.19 44.90 -9.93
C TRP A 46 5.71 44.99 -10.30
N ARG A 47 5.36 45.76 -11.35
CA ARG A 47 3.97 45.85 -11.84
C ARG A 47 3.45 44.52 -12.38
N GLN A 48 4.28 43.72 -13.05
CA GLN A 48 3.92 42.38 -13.51
C GLN A 48 3.77 41.38 -12.33
N VAL A 49 4.68 41.42 -11.35
CA VAL A 49 4.66 40.59 -10.13
C VAL A 49 3.43 40.91 -9.27
N PHE A 50 3.11 42.19 -9.06
CA PHE A 50 1.93 42.62 -8.31
C PHE A 50 0.63 42.13 -8.95
N GLN A 51 0.51 42.16 -10.28
CA GLN A 51 -0.65 41.63 -10.99
C GLN A 51 -0.80 40.11 -10.82
N HIS A 52 0.29 39.34 -10.92
CA HIS A 52 0.26 37.88 -10.76
C HIS A 52 -0.03 37.46 -9.31
N ASN A 53 0.56 38.14 -8.32
CA ASN A 53 0.40 37.85 -6.90
C ASN A 53 -1.04 38.04 -6.38
N ASN A 54 -1.92 38.75 -7.10
CA ASN A 54 -3.33 38.90 -6.71
C ASN A 54 -4.12 37.58 -6.77
N GLU A 55 -3.68 36.55 -7.52
CA GLU A 55 -4.28 35.21 -7.53
C GLU A 55 -3.56 34.20 -6.60
N TYR A 56 -3.00 34.66 -5.47
CA TYR A 56 -2.15 33.87 -4.54
C TYR A 56 -2.72 32.51 -4.09
N LYS A 57 -4.05 32.31 -4.13
CA LYS A 57 -4.70 31.04 -3.75
C LYS A 57 -4.22 29.85 -4.60
N PHE A 58 -3.78 30.12 -5.84
CA PHE A 58 -3.38 29.10 -6.82
C PHE A 58 -2.06 29.40 -7.53
N HIS A 59 -1.32 30.43 -7.11
CA HIS A 59 -0.03 30.80 -7.69
C HIS A 59 1.05 30.97 -6.61
N TYR A 60 2.30 30.69 -6.97
CA TYR A 60 3.47 31.00 -6.15
C TYR A 60 3.76 32.50 -6.17
N ARG A 61 4.20 33.04 -5.04
CA ARG A 61 4.55 34.46 -4.96
C ARG A 61 5.87 34.74 -5.68
N ARG A 62 5.80 35.58 -6.73
CA ARG A 62 6.94 35.92 -7.60
C ARG A 62 7.80 37.05 -7.06
N ASP A 63 7.40 37.67 -5.96
CA ASP A 63 8.22 38.60 -5.17
C ASP A 63 9.12 37.91 -4.15
N ARG A 64 9.00 36.58 -3.95
CA ARG A 64 9.74 35.81 -2.93
C ARG A 64 10.64 34.77 -3.57
N LEU A 65 11.94 34.92 -3.39
CA LEU A 65 12.97 34.14 -4.07
C LEU A 65 13.92 33.46 -3.06
N PHE A 66 14.58 32.39 -3.48
CA PHE A 66 15.65 31.72 -2.73
C PHE A 66 16.93 31.64 -3.57
N PHE A 67 18.06 31.97 -2.96
CA PHE A 67 19.38 31.94 -3.56
C PHE A 67 20.29 31.01 -2.76
N GLY A 68 20.87 30.02 -3.44
CA GLY A 68 21.97 29.22 -2.89
C GLY A 68 23.27 29.87 -3.30
N VAL A 69 24.10 30.28 -2.35
CA VAL A 69 25.28 31.13 -2.60
C VAL A 69 26.54 30.48 -2.06
N CYS A 70 27.50 30.22 -2.93
CA CYS A 70 28.86 29.90 -2.52
C CYS A 70 29.56 31.19 -2.10
N MET A 71 30.04 31.28 -0.85
CA MET A 71 30.53 32.54 -0.29
C MET A 71 31.75 33.12 -1.04
N GLU A 72 32.51 32.29 -1.73
CA GLU A 72 33.60 32.73 -2.61
C GLU A 72 33.13 33.59 -3.79
N ARG A 73 31.93 33.31 -4.35
CA ARG A 73 31.34 34.08 -5.45
C ARG A 73 31.14 35.55 -5.08
N CYS A 74 30.56 35.80 -3.90
CA CYS A 74 30.32 37.17 -3.43
C CYS A 74 31.57 37.84 -2.85
N LYS A 75 32.52 37.09 -2.27
CA LYS A 75 33.82 37.64 -1.84
C LYS A 75 34.66 38.16 -3.00
N ASN A 76 34.47 37.62 -4.20
CA ASN A 76 35.18 37.99 -5.42
C ASN A 76 34.35 38.90 -6.38
N TYR A 77 33.20 39.44 -5.95
CA TYR A 77 32.30 40.18 -6.84
C TYR A 77 32.82 41.60 -7.17
N PRO A 78 33.11 41.94 -8.46
CA PRO A 78 33.92 43.12 -8.79
C PRO A 78 33.40 44.47 -8.27
N LYS A 79 32.09 44.72 -8.34
CA LYS A 79 31.49 46.02 -7.95
C LYS A 79 31.54 46.31 -6.44
N LEU A 80 31.92 45.34 -5.60
CA LEU A 80 32.14 45.53 -4.17
C LEU A 80 33.60 45.90 -3.82
N LEU A 81 34.49 45.91 -4.80
CA LEU A 81 35.89 46.35 -4.66
C LEU A 81 36.05 47.86 -4.93
N ASP A 82 35.06 48.50 -5.56
CA ASP A 82 34.97 49.95 -5.71
C ASP A 82 34.25 50.57 -4.49
N ASN A 83 34.99 51.33 -3.68
CA ASN A 83 34.59 51.81 -2.33
C ASN A 83 33.41 52.81 -2.25
N ASN A 84 32.60 52.97 -3.29
CA ASN A 84 31.53 53.99 -3.37
C ASN A 84 30.10 53.45 -3.11
N TYR A 85 29.94 52.18 -2.70
CA TYR A 85 28.62 51.57 -2.52
C TYR A 85 28.01 51.90 -1.14
N GLN A 86 27.05 52.82 -1.09
CA GLN A 86 26.40 53.25 0.15
C GLN A 86 25.26 52.29 0.58
N TYR A 87 25.52 51.45 1.58
CA TYR A 87 24.51 50.56 2.18
C TYR A 87 23.40 51.37 2.87
N ASN A 88 22.15 51.10 2.50
CA ASN A 88 20.96 51.61 3.19
C ASN A 88 20.32 50.48 3.97
N ASP A 89 20.55 50.43 5.29
CA ASP A 89 19.99 49.40 6.16
C ASP A 89 18.45 49.36 6.04
N SER A 90 17.95 48.24 5.53
CA SER A 90 16.62 47.75 5.84
C SER A 90 16.63 46.23 5.83
N ARG A 91 17.40 45.64 6.75
CA ARG A 91 17.43 44.20 7.04
C ARG A 91 16.02 43.61 6.99
N LEU A 92 15.85 42.55 6.21
CA LEU A 92 14.52 41.99 5.95
C LEU A 92 13.92 41.37 7.21
N THR A 93 12.81 41.95 7.70
CA THR A 93 12.05 41.46 8.85
C THR A 93 10.59 41.20 8.48
N ASN A 94 10.19 39.93 8.44
CA ASN A 94 8.80 39.50 8.29
C ASN A 94 8.59 38.17 9.08
N LYS A 95 7.35 37.65 9.11
CA LYS A 95 7.04 36.37 9.82
C LYS A 95 7.91 35.18 9.41
N ILE A 96 8.39 35.16 8.17
CA ILE A 96 9.20 34.07 7.60
C ILE A 96 10.64 34.19 8.13
N THR A 97 11.21 35.38 8.18
CA THR A 97 12.55 35.60 8.77
C THR A 97 12.53 35.39 10.29
N GLU A 98 11.47 35.84 10.98
CA GLU A 98 11.23 35.53 12.40
C GLU A 98 11.18 34.01 12.66
N PHE A 99 10.49 33.27 11.78
CA PHE A 99 10.47 31.80 11.83
C PHE A 99 11.86 31.20 11.60
N PHE A 100 12.64 31.71 10.64
CA PHE A 100 14.01 31.23 10.38
C PHE A 100 14.96 31.50 11.56
N ASP A 101 14.88 32.64 12.25
CA ASP A 101 15.60 32.88 13.51
C ASP A 101 15.18 31.90 14.63
N VAL A 102 13.93 31.42 14.61
CA VAL A 102 13.41 30.42 15.57
C VAL A 102 13.78 28.97 15.19
N ILE A 103 14.26 28.70 13.98
CA ILE A 103 14.69 27.35 13.54
C ILE A 103 16.21 27.23 13.43
N HIS A 104 16.84 28.11 12.67
CA HIS A 104 18.26 28.03 12.31
C HIS A 104 19.10 28.80 13.33
N LYS A 105 19.29 28.15 14.48
CA LYS A 105 19.97 28.69 15.67
C LYS A 105 21.39 28.15 15.89
N ARG A 106 22.01 27.45 14.92
CA ARG A 106 23.37 26.92 15.14
C ARG A 106 24.34 28.09 15.30
N PRO A 107 25.44 27.96 16.08
CA PRO A 107 26.43 29.02 16.22
C PRO A 107 26.95 29.55 14.87
N LEU A 108 27.11 28.66 13.89
CA LEU A 108 27.49 29.00 12.52
C LEU A 108 26.45 29.88 11.81
N ASP A 109 25.15 29.58 11.96
CA ASP A 109 24.07 30.37 11.33
C ASP A 109 24.07 31.81 11.88
N LEU A 110 24.20 31.93 13.20
CA LEU A 110 24.21 33.20 13.92
C LEU A 110 25.45 34.04 13.57
N GLN A 111 26.63 33.41 13.52
CA GLN A 111 27.85 34.07 13.06
C GLN A 111 27.68 34.58 11.63
N MET A 112 27.26 33.73 10.69
CA MET A 112 27.15 34.08 9.27
C MET A 112 26.12 35.20 9.01
N ARG A 113 25.00 35.22 9.75
CA ARG A 113 24.04 36.35 9.73
C ARG A 113 24.64 37.66 10.27
N SER A 114 25.60 37.60 11.18
CA SER A 114 26.25 38.79 11.76
C SER A 114 27.43 39.30 10.94
N GLU A 115 28.20 38.40 10.32
CA GLU A 115 29.49 38.70 9.67
C GLU A 115 29.35 38.97 8.16
N TYR A 116 28.38 38.34 7.48
CA TYR A 116 28.30 38.33 6.01
C TYR A 116 26.99 38.87 5.41
N HIS A 117 26.06 39.38 6.22
CA HIS A 117 24.77 39.88 5.73
C HIS A 117 24.91 40.98 4.67
N GLU A 118 25.74 42.00 4.93
CA GLU A 118 25.97 43.12 4.00
C GLU A 118 26.63 42.67 2.70
N LEU A 119 27.65 41.79 2.78
CA LEU A 119 28.34 41.25 1.62
C LEU A 119 27.38 40.49 0.69
N VAL A 120 26.59 39.57 1.25
CA VAL A 120 25.60 38.78 0.50
C VAL A 120 24.48 39.66 -0.04
N HIS A 121 24.04 40.67 0.73
CA HIS A 121 23.03 41.63 0.28
C HIS A 121 23.52 42.46 -0.92
N ASN A 122 24.66 43.13 -0.80
CA ASN A 122 25.17 44.03 -1.84
C ASN A 122 25.56 43.25 -3.11
N CYS A 123 26.08 42.02 -2.95
CA CYS A 123 26.35 41.07 -4.05
C CYS A 123 25.07 40.73 -4.83
N LEU A 124 24.07 40.14 -4.16
CA LEU A 124 22.84 39.69 -4.81
C LEU A 124 21.99 40.86 -5.32
N ASN A 125 21.92 41.98 -4.60
CA ASN A 125 21.19 43.16 -5.04
C ASN A 125 21.81 43.78 -6.29
N SER A 126 23.15 43.87 -6.38
CA SER A 126 23.83 44.39 -7.58
C SER A 126 23.56 43.51 -8.81
N GLU A 127 23.70 42.18 -8.66
CA GLU A 127 23.45 41.20 -9.72
C GLU A 127 21.97 41.24 -10.18
N PHE A 128 21.03 41.33 -9.23
CA PHE A 128 19.61 41.36 -9.51
C PHE A 128 19.16 42.68 -10.16
N GLN A 129 19.69 43.82 -9.69
CA GLN A 129 19.41 45.13 -10.26
C GLN A 129 19.92 45.25 -11.70
N GLU A 130 21.13 44.75 -11.98
CA GLU A 130 21.70 44.70 -13.34
C GLU A 130 20.89 43.82 -14.30
N LYS A 131 20.35 42.71 -13.81
CA LYS A 131 19.61 41.74 -14.62
C LYS A 131 18.11 42.05 -14.80
N TYR A 132 17.49 42.73 -13.83
CA TYR A 132 16.04 42.90 -13.75
C TYR A 132 15.53 44.32 -13.47
N GLY A 133 16.40 45.30 -13.19
CA GLY A 133 15.99 46.69 -12.97
C GLY A 133 15.07 46.90 -11.75
N ALA A 134 15.33 46.20 -10.66
CA ALA A 134 14.60 46.29 -9.39
C ALA A 134 15.54 45.99 -8.20
N ASP A 135 15.24 46.55 -7.02
CA ASP A 135 16.00 46.24 -5.80
C ASP A 135 15.55 44.91 -5.17
N LEU A 136 16.46 44.24 -4.48
CA LEU A 136 16.25 42.98 -3.77
C LEU A 136 16.63 43.11 -2.28
N ARG A 137 15.72 42.78 -1.37
CA ARG A 137 16.04 42.57 0.06
C ARG A 137 16.38 41.11 0.32
N THR A 138 17.35 40.85 1.18
CA THR A 138 17.89 39.50 1.44
C THR A 138 17.94 39.18 2.92
N TYR A 139 18.00 37.89 3.24
CA TYR A 139 18.14 37.34 4.59
C TYR A 139 18.85 35.97 4.52
N ILE A 140 19.93 35.77 5.27
CA ILE A 140 20.65 34.48 5.28
C ILE A 140 19.89 33.49 6.17
N GLU A 141 19.35 32.43 5.56
CA GLU A 141 18.58 31.39 6.25
C GLU A 141 19.50 30.52 7.11
N TYR A 142 20.55 29.95 6.52
CA TYR A 142 21.63 29.22 7.20
C TYR A 142 22.84 29.08 6.28
N CYS A 143 23.96 28.59 6.82
CA CYS A 143 25.11 28.19 6.03
C CYS A 143 25.64 26.82 6.47
N GLU A 144 26.38 26.17 5.57
CA GLU A 144 26.99 24.84 5.76
C GLU A 144 28.45 24.88 5.31
N ARG A 145 29.28 23.99 5.88
CA ARG A 145 30.74 23.93 5.71
C ARG A 145 31.21 22.50 5.58
N SER A 146 32.28 22.28 4.80
CA SER A 146 32.81 20.93 4.53
C SER A 146 33.27 20.15 5.76
N GLU A 147 33.65 20.81 6.86
CA GLU A 147 34.11 20.18 8.11
C GLU A 147 33.27 20.60 9.34
N GLU A 148 31.95 20.82 9.20
CA GLU A 148 31.10 21.17 10.35
C GLU A 148 31.03 20.03 11.39
N THR A 149 31.63 20.26 12.57
CA THR A 149 31.61 19.28 13.67
C THR A 149 30.22 19.21 14.33
N VAL A 150 29.38 18.28 13.85
CA VAL A 150 28.01 18.14 14.36
C VAL A 150 27.98 17.95 15.88
N GLU A 151 27.28 18.85 16.56
CA GLU A 151 27.16 18.97 18.01
C GLU A 151 26.83 17.63 18.71
N LYS A 152 27.68 17.22 19.67
CA LYS A 152 27.60 15.91 20.37
C LYS A 152 27.04 16.05 21.78
N ASP A 153 25.73 16.26 21.88
CA ASP A 153 25.05 16.61 23.13
C ASP A 153 24.80 15.42 24.08
N THR A 154 24.09 15.66 25.18
CA THR A 154 23.72 14.62 26.16
C THR A 154 22.50 13.81 25.73
N LEU A 155 21.59 14.39 24.92
CA LEU A 155 20.36 13.73 24.46
C LEU A 155 20.68 12.60 23.46
N GLU A 156 21.63 12.83 22.57
CA GLU A 156 22.21 11.84 21.64
C GLU A 156 22.81 10.64 22.40
N LYS A 157 23.61 10.92 23.45
CA LYS A 157 24.20 9.88 24.32
C LYS A 157 23.12 9.04 25.02
N VAL A 158 21.98 9.65 25.38
CA VAL A 158 20.82 8.94 25.94
C VAL A 158 20.10 8.12 24.86
N PHE A 159 19.89 8.67 23.66
CA PHE A 159 19.26 7.98 22.54
C PHE A 159 20.02 6.71 22.13
N TYR A 160 21.34 6.78 21.92
CA TYR A 160 22.13 5.61 21.54
C TYR A 160 22.16 4.54 22.64
N LYS A 161 22.25 4.93 23.93
CA LYS A 161 22.13 3.98 25.04
C LYS A 161 20.76 3.29 25.08
N LEU A 162 19.67 4.04 24.86
CA LEU A 162 18.32 3.48 24.81
C LEU A 162 18.16 2.49 23.64
N LEU A 163 18.66 2.85 22.45
CA LEU A 163 18.64 1.98 21.27
C LEU A 163 19.45 0.69 21.51
N GLN A 164 20.65 0.80 22.09
CA GLN A 164 21.49 -0.33 22.46
C GLN A 164 20.78 -1.27 23.45
N ILE A 165 20.12 -0.73 24.50
CA ILE A 165 19.33 -1.50 25.46
C ILE A 165 18.17 -2.24 24.76
N ILE A 166 17.44 -1.57 23.87
CA ILE A 166 16.33 -2.19 23.11
C ILE A 166 16.85 -3.34 22.23
N LEU A 167 17.98 -3.17 21.55
CA LEU A 167 18.58 -4.22 20.72
C LEU A 167 19.03 -5.42 21.57
N ILE A 168 19.73 -5.18 22.68
CA ILE A 168 20.17 -6.23 23.62
C ILE A 168 18.96 -6.99 24.17
N LEU A 169 17.89 -6.31 24.58
CA LEU A 169 16.66 -6.97 25.09
C LEU A 169 15.99 -7.85 24.02
N ASN A 170 15.92 -7.40 22.77
CA ASN A 170 15.36 -8.21 21.67
C ASN A 170 16.24 -9.44 21.36
N ILE A 171 17.57 -9.30 21.38
CA ILE A 171 18.51 -10.40 21.17
C ILE A 171 18.39 -11.43 22.30
N LEU A 172 18.56 -11.01 23.57
CA LEU A 172 18.52 -11.90 24.73
C LEU A 172 17.16 -12.59 24.88
N SER A 173 16.05 -11.90 24.63
CA SER A 173 14.70 -12.47 24.68
C SER A 173 14.48 -13.51 23.56
N THR A 174 14.99 -13.25 22.35
CA THR A 174 14.89 -14.20 21.23
C THR A 174 15.79 -15.42 21.42
N LEU A 175 16.97 -15.25 22.02
CA LEU A 175 17.85 -16.36 22.42
C LEU A 175 17.20 -17.21 23.51
N TYR A 176 16.70 -16.60 24.59
CA TYR A 176 16.01 -17.29 25.69
C TYR A 176 14.80 -18.11 25.20
N ASP A 177 13.96 -17.53 24.33
CA ASP A 177 12.81 -18.21 23.71
C ASP A 177 13.24 -19.38 22.81
N SER A 178 14.39 -19.26 22.13
CA SER A 178 14.97 -20.35 21.33
C SER A 178 15.55 -21.46 22.20
N CYS A 179 16.15 -21.13 23.35
CA CYS A 179 16.59 -22.08 24.36
C CYS A 179 15.41 -22.80 25.03
N LEU A 180 14.31 -22.10 25.31
CA LEU A 180 13.07 -22.73 25.79
C LEU A 180 12.50 -23.72 24.76
N LYS A 181 12.53 -23.38 23.45
CA LYS A 181 12.13 -24.31 22.39
C LYS A 181 13.01 -25.57 22.37
N ARG A 182 14.34 -25.41 22.40
CA ARG A 182 15.31 -26.54 22.42
C ARG A 182 15.18 -27.47 23.64
N ARG A 183 14.52 -27.02 24.72
CA ARG A 183 14.26 -27.82 25.93
C ARG A 183 12.94 -28.61 25.89
N GLN A 184 12.14 -28.51 24.83
CA GLN A 184 10.94 -29.33 24.66
C GLN A 184 11.25 -30.64 23.90
N PRO A 185 10.46 -31.72 24.09
CA PRO A 185 10.52 -32.92 23.25
C PRO A 185 10.48 -32.58 21.76
N VAL A 186 11.16 -33.38 20.92
CA VAL A 186 11.36 -33.09 19.49
C VAL A 186 10.04 -32.86 18.75
N GLU A 187 9.01 -33.64 19.05
CA GLU A 187 7.63 -33.51 18.55
C GLU A 187 7.04 -32.10 18.73
N LEU A 188 7.39 -31.43 19.83
CA LEU A 188 6.91 -30.08 20.20
C LEU A 188 7.82 -28.97 19.65
N GLN A 189 8.95 -29.31 19.01
CA GLN A 189 9.86 -28.36 18.37
C GLN A 189 9.41 -27.94 16.95
N ASN A 190 8.11 -28.00 16.66
CA ASN A 190 7.52 -27.50 15.42
C ASN A 190 7.45 -25.94 15.38
N ALA A 191 6.99 -25.36 14.27
CA ALA A 191 6.92 -23.90 14.08
C ALA A 191 5.87 -23.22 14.99
N ASP A 192 4.86 -23.98 15.42
CA ASP A 192 3.68 -23.48 16.13
C ASP A 192 3.95 -23.13 17.59
N TYR A 193 5.06 -23.61 18.15
CA TYR A 193 5.62 -23.21 19.45
C TYR A 193 5.59 -21.68 19.68
N TYR A 194 5.94 -20.89 18.67
CA TYR A 194 6.03 -19.44 18.79
C TYR A 194 4.65 -18.75 18.81
N LYS A 195 3.59 -19.41 18.33
CA LYS A 195 2.21 -18.89 18.32
C LYS A 195 1.62 -18.87 19.74
N VAL A 196 1.94 -19.87 20.57
CA VAL A 196 1.39 -20.03 21.93
C VAL A 196 2.32 -19.44 22.98
N ASN A 197 1.84 -18.49 23.79
CA ASN A 197 2.65 -17.85 24.84
C ASN A 197 2.99 -18.85 25.97
N PRO A 198 4.18 -18.76 26.62
CA PRO A 198 4.53 -19.63 27.74
C PRO A 198 3.51 -19.57 28.89
N GLN A 199 3.23 -20.70 29.54
CA GLN A 199 2.29 -20.74 30.67
C GLN A 199 2.84 -20.01 31.92
N GLN A 200 4.15 -20.06 32.14
CA GLN A 200 4.79 -19.40 33.28
C GLN A 200 4.81 -17.87 33.13
N PRO A 201 4.49 -17.09 34.18
CA PRO A 201 4.42 -15.64 34.11
C PRO A 201 5.79 -14.98 33.88
N VAL A 202 6.86 -15.51 34.48
CA VAL A 202 8.23 -15.00 34.27
C VAL A 202 8.66 -15.21 32.81
N SER A 203 8.45 -16.42 32.28
CA SER A 203 8.77 -16.77 30.89
C SER A 203 7.91 -15.98 29.89
N THR A 204 6.68 -15.58 30.24
CA THR A 204 5.86 -14.65 29.43
C THR A 204 6.52 -13.27 29.33
N LEU A 205 7.12 -12.76 30.41
CA LEU A 205 7.81 -11.47 30.42
C LEU A 205 9.16 -11.56 29.69
N LEU A 206 9.95 -12.60 29.97
CA LEU A 206 11.25 -12.84 29.31
C LEU A 206 11.14 -13.14 27.81
N THR A 207 9.96 -13.52 27.30
CA THR A 207 9.68 -13.71 25.86
C THR A 207 8.87 -12.55 25.23
N ALA A 208 8.69 -11.42 25.94
CA ALA A 208 7.97 -10.25 25.41
C ALA A 208 8.71 -9.61 24.22
N PHE A 209 10.03 -9.55 24.28
CA PHE A 209 10.93 -9.01 23.24
C PHE A 209 11.39 -10.09 22.22
N SER A 210 10.79 -11.28 22.20
CA SER A 210 11.12 -12.32 21.21
C SER A 210 10.65 -11.88 19.82
N ILE A 211 11.60 -11.62 18.93
CA ILE A 211 11.36 -11.21 17.54
C ILE A 211 10.48 -12.23 16.82
N ARG A 212 10.75 -13.53 17.02
CA ARG A 212 9.98 -14.63 16.43
C ARG A 212 8.52 -14.58 16.87
N ARG A 213 8.25 -14.41 18.17
CA ARG A 213 6.86 -14.29 18.67
C ARG A 213 6.17 -13.02 18.19
N ASN A 214 6.88 -11.90 18.13
CA ASN A 214 6.31 -10.64 17.65
C ASN A 214 5.99 -10.67 16.15
N TYR A 215 6.79 -11.37 15.34
CA TYR A 215 6.45 -11.69 13.95
C TYR A 215 5.19 -12.56 13.85
N TYR A 216 5.10 -13.68 14.59
CA TYR A 216 3.89 -14.51 14.54
C TYR A 216 2.64 -13.75 15.02
N ARG A 217 2.73 -12.96 16.11
CA ARG A 217 1.66 -12.04 16.57
C ARG A 217 1.24 -11.03 15.48
N LEU A 218 2.18 -10.54 14.68
CA LEU A 218 1.92 -9.61 13.58
C LEU A 218 1.17 -10.28 12.41
N VAL A 219 1.45 -11.56 12.14
CA VAL A 219 0.83 -12.34 11.05
C VAL A 219 -0.47 -13.05 11.48
N GLU A 220 -0.64 -13.37 12.78
CA GLU A 220 -1.71 -14.19 13.38
C GLU A 220 -3.13 -13.89 12.84
N PRO A 221 -3.97 -14.91 12.52
CA PRO A 221 -5.37 -14.67 12.14
C PRO A 221 -6.19 -14.03 13.27
N SER A 222 -7.35 -13.49 12.92
CA SER A 222 -8.33 -12.99 13.91
C SER A 222 -8.98 -14.18 14.62
N THR A 223 -8.84 -14.29 15.94
CA THR A 223 -9.28 -15.46 16.72
C THR A 223 -10.60 -15.26 17.49
N SER A 224 -11.05 -14.03 17.70
CA SER A 224 -12.37 -13.75 18.29
C SER A 224 -13.44 -13.59 17.21
N GLN A 225 -14.66 -14.07 17.47
CA GLN A 225 -15.80 -13.97 16.56
C GLN A 225 -15.99 -12.53 16.07
N LEU A 226 -16.06 -11.56 16.99
CA LEU A 226 -16.12 -10.13 16.65
C LEU A 226 -15.00 -9.66 15.69
N SER A 227 -13.77 -10.18 15.81
CA SER A 227 -12.66 -9.79 14.90
C SER A 227 -12.65 -10.60 13.60
N MET A 228 -13.45 -11.65 13.48
CA MET A 228 -13.76 -12.35 12.23
C MET A 228 -14.96 -11.69 11.53
N ASP A 229 -16.02 -11.37 12.27
CA ASP A 229 -17.17 -10.61 11.79
C ASP A 229 -16.72 -9.24 11.29
N LEU A 230 -15.94 -8.53 12.11
CA LEU A 230 -15.23 -7.29 11.80
C LEU A 230 -13.83 -7.54 11.23
N SER A 231 -13.55 -8.69 10.62
CA SER A 231 -12.25 -8.90 9.96
C SER A 231 -12.07 -7.97 8.75
N TYR A 232 -13.19 -7.51 8.20
CA TYR A 232 -13.23 -6.42 7.24
C TYR A 232 -12.93 -5.05 7.83
N LEU A 233 -12.81 -4.91 9.13
CA LEU A 233 -12.24 -3.72 9.76
C LEU A 233 -10.73 -3.93 9.95
N ASP A 234 -9.98 -4.39 8.93
CA ASP A 234 -8.50 -4.44 8.98
C ASP A 234 -7.76 -3.94 7.70
N GLY A 235 -8.26 -2.91 7.00
CA GLY A 235 -7.38 -2.08 6.16
C GLY A 235 -7.81 -1.07 5.07
N ILE A 236 -9.02 -0.57 4.79
CA ILE A 236 -9.09 0.74 4.07
C ILE A 236 -8.23 1.80 4.80
N ARG A 237 -7.81 1.52 6.05
CA ARG A 237 -6.59 1.98 6.71
C ARG A 237 -5.43 1.96 5.76
N SER A 238 -4.85 0.81 5.52
CA SER A 238 -3.80 0.60 4.55
C SER A 238 -4.12 1.16 3.16
N VAL A 239 -5.38 1.32 2.76
CA VAL A 239 -5.76 1.92 1.46
C VAL A 239 -5.59 3.42 1.45
N CYS A 240 -6.26 4.15 2.32
CA CYS A 240 -6.15 5.61 2.33
C CYS A 240 -5.21 6.15 3.41
N VAL A 241 -4.51 5.27 4.13
CA VAL A 241 -3.11 5.47 4.56
C VAL A 241 -2.18 5.38 3.34
N ILE A 242 -2.41 4.52 2.34
CA ILE A 242 -1.73 4.69 1.04
C ILE A 242 -2.14 6.04 0.43
N PHE A 243 -3.42 6.38 0.25
CA PHE A 243 -3.80 7.73 -0.26
C PHE A 243 -3.28 8.90 0.60
N ILE A 244 -3.24 8.83 1.94
CA ILE A 244 -2.66 9.87 2.80
C ILE A 244 -1.15 9.96 2.57
N ILE A 245 -0.44 8.83 2.49
CA ILE A 245 0.99 8.78 2.19
C ILE A 245 1.26 9.33 0.77
N THR A 246 0.44 8.97 -0.23
CA THR A 246 0.51 9.50 -1.60
C THR A 246 0.20 11.00 -1.66
N GLY A 247 -0.80 11.47 -0.91
CA GLY A 247 -1.15 12.89 -0.83
C GLY A 247 -0.04 13.72 -0.16
N HIS A 248 0.53 13.25 0.94
CA HIS A 248 1.66 13.92 1.57
C HIS A 248 2.94 13.85 0.70
N ALA A 249 3.21 12.73 0.02
CA ALA A 249 4.30 12.67 -0.96
C ALA A 249 4.15 13.73 -2.06
N TYR A 250 2.94 13.84 -2.60
CA TYR A 250 2.60 14.83 -3.60
C TYR A 250 2.85 16.27 -3.10
N PHE A 251 2.49 16.60 -1.86
CA PHE A 251 2.67 17.93 -1.28
C PHE A 251 4.13 18.41 -1.19
N ILE A 252 5.05 17.59 -0.65
CA ILE A 252 6.42 18.05 -0.36
C ILE A 252 7.32 18.13 -1.61
N GLN A 253 6.98 17.43 -2.69
CA GLN A 253 7.76 17.48 -3.94
C GLN A 253 7.70 18.85 -4.65
N TYR A 254 6.69 19.67 -4.37
CA TYR A 254 6.55 21.01 -4.97
C TYR A 254 7.19 22.14 -4.15
N HIS A 255 7.85 21.80 -3.04
CA HIS A 255 8.56 22.77 -2.19
C HIS A 255 9.75 23.44 -2.89
N HIS A 256 10.32 22.81 -3.92
CA HIS A 256 11.53 23.22 -4.61
C HIS A 256 11.38 23.03 -6.14
N VAL A 257 10.21 23.38 -6.67
CA VAL A 257 9.85 23.15 -8.08
C VAL A 257 10.48 24.19 -9.03
N LYS A 258 11.05 23.71 -10.14
CA LYS A 258 11.59 24.53 -11.24
C LYS A 258 10.52 24.93 -12.26
N ASN A 259 9.56 24.04 -12.51
CA ASN A 259 8.42 24.18 -13.42
C ASN A 259 7.10 24.44 -12.65
N SER A 260 7.09 25.56 -11.92
CA SER A 260 5.97 26.01 -11.07
C SER A 260 4.58 25.96 -11.73
N GLU A 261 4.52 26.25 -13.02
CA GLU A 261 3.34 26.43 -13.85
C GLU A 261 2.46 25.17 -13.88
N ILE A 262 3.08 24.00 -14.00
CA ILE A 262 2.37 22.71 -14.05
C ILE A 262 1.67 22.45 -12.71
N PHE A 263 2.22 22.95 -11.59
CA PHE A 263 1.56 22.86 -10.30
C PHE A 263 0.40 23.84 -10.16
N GLU A 264 0.58 25.09 -10.60
CA GLU A 264 -0.44 26.14 -10.52
C GLU A 264 -1.68 25.78 -11.35
N GLU A 265 -1.49 25.26 -12.58
CA GLU A 265 -2.57 24.75 -13.42
C GLU A 265 -3.25 23.52 -12.81
N PHE A 266 -2.47 22.57 -12.26
CA PHE A 266 -3.04 21.37 -11.64
C PHE A 266 -3.76 21.69 -10.32
N ALA A 267 -3.30 22.66 -9.54
CA ALA A 267 -3.95 23.10 -8.29
C ALA A 267 -5.35 23.68 -8.53
N LYS A 268 -5.58 24.33 -9.69
CA LYS A 268 -6.90 24.80 -10.14
C LYS A 268 -7.81 23.65 -10.63
N SER A 269 -7.30 22.44 -10.83
CA SER A 269 -8.09 21.30 -11.37
C SER A 269 -9.13 20.78 -10.36
N PRO A 270 -10.41 20.60 -10.77
CA PRO A 270 -11.42 19.96 -9.92
C PRO A 270 -11.03 18.54 -9.45
N ILE A 271 -10.20 17.83 -10.22
CA ILE A 271 -9.70 16.50 -9.84
C ILE A 271 -8.67 16.61 -8.71
N HIS A 272 -7.77 17.61 -8.78
CA HIS A 272 -6.85 17.91 -7.69
C HIS A 272 -7.61 18.32 -6.43
N LEU A 273 -8.52 19.30 -6.53
CA LEU A 273 -9.33 19.79 -5.41
C LEU A 273 -10.19 18.69 -4.76
N TRP A 274 -10.62 17.70 -5.54
CA TRP A 274 -11.29 16.50 -5.04
C TRP A 274 -10.33 15.57 -4.27
N LEU A 275 -9.12 15.35 -4.79
CA LEU A 275 -8.09 14.50 -4.16
C LEU A 275 -7.48 15.12 -2.90
N THR A 276 -7.28 16.44 -2.88
CA THR A 276 -6.64 17.15 -1.75
C THR A 276 -7.59 17.50 -0.62
N ASN A 277 -8.90 17.25 -0.77
CA ASN A 277 -9.90 17.39 0.31
C ASN A 277 -9.79 16.27 1.37
N GLY A 278 -8.64 16.23 2.04
CA GLY A 278 -8.27 15.25 3.07
C GLY A 278 -9.17 15.25 4.30
N THR A 279 -10.07 16.24 4.46
CA THR A 279 -11.11 16.23 5.51
C THR A 279 -11.90 14.94 5.48
N ILE A 280 -12.21 14.43 4.27
CA ILE A 280 -12.87 13.16 4.07
C ILE A 280 -12.03 12.06 4.71
N LEU A 281 -10.76 11.92 4.28
CA LEU A 281 -9.81 10.89 4.73
C LEU A 281 -9.56 10.90 6.24
N LEU A 282 -9.68 12.06 6.89
CA LEU A 282 -9.52 12.26 8.34
C LEU A 282 -10.80 12.03 9.13
N GLU A 283 -11.96 12.33 8.55
CA GLU A 283 -13.18 11.69 9.02
C GLU A 283 -13.07 10.18 8.80
N ILE A 284 -12.41 9.67 7.73
CA ILE A 284 -12.00 8.27 7.63
C ILE A 284 -10.88 7.90 8.62
N PHE A 285 -10.32 8.83 9.39
CA PHE A 285 -9.87 8.56 10.76
C PHE A 285 -11.04 8.74 11.77
N HIS A 286 -10.91 9.40 12.92
CA HIS A 286 -11.94 9.59 14.01
C HIS A 286 -12.97 8.46 14.31
N ILE A 287 -13.92 8.21 13.41
CA ILE A 287 -15.28 7.74 13.66
C ILE A 287 -15.43 6.30 14.16
N LEU A 288 -14.80 5.24 13.60
CA LEU A 288 -14.85 3.91 14.27
C LEU A 288 -13.84 3.75 15.40
N SER A 289 -12.95 4.71 15.67
CA SER A 289 -12.40 4.69 17.02
C SER A 289 -13.52 5.00 18.04
N GLY A 290 -14.67 5.52 17.59
CA GLY A 290 -15.98 5.53 18.24
C GLY A 290 -16.74 4.19 18.27
N MET A 291 -16.85 3.42 17.16
CA MET A 291 -17.47 2.07 17.19
C MET A 291 -16.61 1.07 17.98
N MET A 292 -15.30 1.01 17.71
CA MET A 292 -14.37 0.16 18.44
C MET A 292 -14.17 0.63 19.88
N LEU A 293 -14.46 1.91 20.20
CA LEU A 293 -14.72 2.34 21.57
C LEU A 293 -16.00 1.68 22.08
N TYR A 294 -17.17 1.96 21.47
CA TYR A 294 -18.47 1.46 21.94
C TYR A 294 -18.47 -0.05 22.20
N LEU A 295 -18.14 -0.86 21.19
CA LEU A 295 -18.16 -2.32 21.26
C LEU A 295 -17.22 -2.89 22.33
N LYS A 296 -16.07 -2.23 22.58
CA LYS A 296 -15.15 -2.66 23.64
C LYS A 296 -15.56 -2.11 25.00
N PHE A 297 -16.19 -0.94 25.03
CA PHE A 297 -16.67 -0.31 26.25
C PHE A 297 -17.79 -1.15 26.88
N THR A 298 -18.83 -1.49 26.12
CA THR A 298 -19.93 -2.35 26.59
C THR A 298 -19.45 -3.74 27.02
N GLN A 299 -18.52 -4.34 26.26
CA GLN A 299 -17.95 -5.66 26.58
C GLN A 299 -17.06 -5.68 27.83
N PHE A 300 -16.20 -4.67 28.03
CA PHE A 300 -15.26 -4.64 29.17
C PHE A 300 -15.77 -3.90 30.41
N PHE A 301 -16.78 -3.04 30.28
CA PHE A 301 -17.30 -2.17 31.34
C PHE A 301 -18.83 -2.16 31.37
N LYS A 302 -19.42 -3.06 32.17
CA LYS A 302 -20.86 -3.07 32.46
C LYS A 302 -21.23 -1.91 33.39
N ILE A 303 -21.38 -0.71 32.85
CA ILE A 303 -21.92 0.46 33.56
C ILE A 303 -23.45 0.42 33.50
N THR A 304 -24.07 0.70 34.63
CA THR A 304 -25.52 0.75 34.85
C THR A 304 -25.88 2.01 35.65
N SER A 305 -27.17 2.33 35.76
CA SER A 305 -27.66 3.43 36.61
C SER A 305 -27.26 3.29 38.09
N GLN A 306 -27.11 2.05 38.58
CA GLN A 306 -26.65 1.73 39.95
C GLN A 306 -25.13 1.82 40.13
N SER A 307 -24.36 2.13 39.07
CA SER A 307 -22.89 2.16 39.14
C SER A 307 -22.35 3.39 39.88
N SER A 308 -21.53 3.16 40.91
CA SER A 308 -20.93 4.23 41.72
C SER A 308 -19.99 5.14 40.92
N GLY A 309 -19.95 6.44 41.26
CA GLY A 309 -19.08 7.41 40.59
C GLY A 309 -17.59 7.03 40.65
N ARG A 310 -17.15 6.42 41.76
CA ARG A 310 -15.78 5.89 41.92
C ARG A 310 -15.48 4.73 40.95
N TYR A 311 -16.46 3.91 40.57
CA TYR A 311 -16.29 2.89 39.54
C TYR A 311 -16.19 3.52 38.15
N CYS A 312 -17.06 4.48 37.82
CA CYS A 312 -17.02 5.19 36.54
C CYS A 312 -15.70 5.95 36.32
N LEU A 313 -15.17 6.63 37.34
CA LEU A 313 -13.87 7.30 37.26
C LEU A 313 -12.71 6.31 37.07
N LYS A 314 -12.74 5.16 37.77
CA LYS A 314 -11.78 4.07 37.56
C LYS A 314 -11.91 3.43 36.16
N ALA A 315 -13.10 3.40 35.57
CA ALA A 315 -13.30 2.96 34.19
C ALA A 315 -12.69 3.96 33.19
N PHE A 316 -12.99 5.25 33.32
CA PHE A 316 -12.42 6.32 32.51
C PHE A 316 -10.88 6.29 32.50
N GLY A 317 -10.25 6.46 33.66
CA GLY A 317 -8.79 6.55 33.76
C GLY A 317 -8.08 5.30 33.23
N LYS A 318 -8.67 4.12 33.42
CA LYS A 318 -8.18 2.84 32.89
C LYS A 318 -8.27 2.76 31.36
N VAL A 319 -9.38 3.19 30.77
CA VAL A 319 -9.57 3.23 29.31
C VAL A 319 -8.57 4.20 28.67
N MET A 320 -8.38 5.38 29.26
CA MET A 320 -7.42 6.38 28.79
C MET A 320 -5.97 5.90 28.92
N MET A 321 -5.60 5.34 30.07
CA MET A 321 -4.26 4.77 30.31
C MET A 321 -3.92 3.67 29.30
N PHE A 322 -4.86 2.78 28.97
CA PHE A 322 -4.65 1.77 27.93
C PHE A 322 -4.47 2.33 26.53
N ARG A 323 -5.17 3.42 26.15
CA ARG A 323 -4.93 4.08 24.87
C ARG A 323 -3.54 4.73 24.86
N PHE A 324 -3.19 5.46 25.91
CA PHE A 324 -1.93 6.21 26.01
C PHE A 324 -0.70 5.30 25.95
N ILE A 325 -0.62 4.27 26.80
CA ILE A 325 0.51 3.32 26.83
C ILE A 325 0.68 2.55 25.50
N ARG A 326 -0.39 2.44 24.68
CA ARG A 326 -0.33 1.74 23.39
C ARG A 326 0.56 2.45 22.36
N PHE A 327 0.55 3.78 22.31
CA PHE A 327 1.24 4.58 21.29
C PHE A 327 2.41 5.40 21.83
N LEU A 328 2.39 5.78 23.11
CA LEU A 328 3.42 6.58 23.77
C LEU A 328 4.86 6.10 23.50
N PRO A 329 5.20 4.79 23.55
CA PRO A 329 6.58 4.35 23.37
C PRO A 329 7.12 4.64 21.95
N SER A 330 6.26 4.52 20.94
CA SER A 330 6.62 4.82 19.55
C SER A 330 6.69 6.33 19.31
N LEU A 331 5.81 7.12 19.93
CA LEU A 331 5.86 8.58 19.88
C LEU A 331 7.15 9.14 20.52
N VAL A 332 7.54 8.61 21.69
CA VAL A 332 8.80 8.97 22.36
C VAL A 332 10.01 8.60 21.50
N LEU A 333 10.03 7.41 20.89
CA LEU A 333 11.11 7.01 19.97
C LEU A 333 11.17 7.92 18.74
N PHE A 334 10.02 8.27 18.16
CA PHE A 334 9.92 9.18 17.02
C PHE A 334 10.49 10.58 17.37
N ILE A 335 10.11 11.14 18.51
CA ILE A 335 10.65 12.41 19.01
C ILE A 335 12.16 12.32 19.22
N LEU A 336 12.67 11.27 19.87
CA LEU A 336 14.10 11.12 20.13
C LEU A 336 14.93 10.99 18.84
N VAL A 337 14.44 10.26 17.83
CA VAL A 337 15.09 10.17 16.52
C VAL A 337 15.13 11.54 15.84
N ASN A 338 14.00 12.24 15.75
CA ASN A 338 13.93 13.56 15.12
C ASN A 338 14.75 14.63 15.88
N ALA A 339 14.91 14.51 17.19
CA ALA A 339 15.76 15.40 18.00
C ALA A 339 17.27 15.19 17.82
N THR A 340 17.73 13.99 17.45
CA THR A 340 19.15 13.60 17.55
C THR A 340 19.69 13.00 16.26
N PHE A 341 19.33 11.76 15.96
CA PHE A 341 19.89 10.99 14.85
C PHE A 341 19.45 11.52 13.48
N PHE A 342 18.25 12.08 13.38
CA PHE A 342 17.62 12.40 12.11
C PHE A 342 18.46 13.32 11.23
N THR A 343 18.97 14.43 11.75
CA THR A 343 19.73 15.45 10.98
C THR A 343 21.06 14.95 10.41
N ARG A 344 21.54 13.76 10.79
CA ARG A 344 22.79 13.15 10.29
C ARG A 344 22.57 12.11 9.18
N LEU A 345 21.34 11.93 8.71
CA LEU A 345 21.00 10.88 7.74
C LEU A 345 21.24 11.27 6.27
N GLN A 346 21.27 12.57 5.95
CA GLN A 346 21.45 13.12 4.60
C GLN A 346 22.20 14.47 4.69
N ASP A 347 22.51 15.05 3.54
CA ASP A 347 23.18 16.34 3.31
C ASP A 347 22.68 16.97 1.99
N GLY A 348 22.82 18.29 1.84
CA GLY A 348 22.36 19.03 0.67
C GLY A 348 21.65 20.35 1.02
N PRO A 349 21.52 21.29 0.07
CA PRO A 349 21.08 22.67 0.34
C PRO A 349 19.63 22.78 0.81
N PHE A 350 18.76 21.79 0.58
CA PHE A 350 17.41 21.72 1.16
C PHE A 350 17.31 20.87 2.44
N TRP A 351 18.37 20.17 2.85
CA TRP A 351 18.30 19.22 3.95
C TRP A 351 18.04 19.89 5.29
N ARG A 352 18.76 20.97 5.62
CA ARG A 352 18.55 21.72 6.86
C ARG A 352 17.20 22.45 6.87
N HIS A 353 16.74 23.00 5.74
CA HIS A 353 15.41 23.61 5.60
C HIS A 353 14.27 22.65 6.05
N LEU A 354 14.37 21.36 5.71
CA LEU A 354 13.39 20.34 6.11
C LEU A 354 13.67 19.69 7.48
N SER A 355 14.93 19.49 7.86
CA SER A 355 15.30 18.72 9.05
C SER A 355 15.49 19.55 10.33
N GLU A 356 15.84 20.84 10.23
CA GLU A 356 15.97 21.71 11.40
C GLU A 356 14.63 22.03 12.08
N PRO A 357 13.50 22.27 11.38
CA PRO A 357 12.20 22.36 12.01
C PRO A 357 11.88 21.09 12.84
N ALA A 358 12.10 19.91 12.26
CA ALA A 358 11.90 18.64 12.95
C ALA A 358 12.82 18.50 14.18
N ARG A 359 14.09 18.90 14.11
CA ARG A 359 15.04 18.90 15.24
C ARG A 359 14.60 19.85 16.35
N ILE A 360 14.34 21.12 16.04
CA ILE A 360 13.98 22.14 17.03
C ILE A 360 12.66 21.81 17.71
N PHE A 361 11.63 21.42 16.97
CA PHE A 361 10.34 21.04 17.57
C PHE A 361 10.45 19.79 18.45
N SER A 362 11.35 18.85 18.12
CA SER A 362 11.64 17.69 18.97
C SER A 362 12.46 18.00 20.22
N ARG A 363 13.17 19.14 20.25
CA ARG A 363 14.02 19.57 21.37
C ARG A 363 13.31 20.53 22.33
N GLU A 364 12.52 21.46 21.78
CA GLU A 364 11.90 22.56 22.53
C GLU A 364 10.39 22.39 22.72
N LYS A 365 9.71 21.70 21.78
CA LYS A 365 8.24 21.56 21.76
C LYS A 365 7.75 20.11 21.98
N TRP A 366 8.63 19.16 22.33
CA TRP A 366 8.28 17.74 22.54
C TRP A 366 7.17 17.50 23.57
N TRP A 367 7.16 18.28 24.65
CA TRP A 367 6.20 18.16 25.75
C TRP A 367 4.75 18.33 25.27
N LYS A 368 4.51 19.17 24.24
CA LYS A 368 3.18 19.34 23.62
C LYS A 368 2.59 18.04 23.07
N ASN A 369 3.47 17.18 22.56
CA ASN A 369 3.13 15.88 21.99
C ASN A 369 2.88 14.82 23.07
N LEU A 370 3.55 14.91 24.23
CA LEU A 370 3.28 14.00 25.34
C LEU A 370 2.06 14.42 26.18
N PHE A 371 1.81 15.73 26.30
CA PHE A 371 0.63 16.29 26.98
C PHE A 371 -0.62 16.39 26.11
N ILE A 372 -0.55 16.01 24.82
CA ILE A 372 -1.72 15.90 23.93
C ILE A 372 -2.40 17.28 23.73
N ILE A 373 -1.60 18.28 23.36
CA ILE A 373 -2.00 19.69 23.11
C ILE A 373 -1.41 20.29 21.82
N ASP A 374 -0.85 19.45 20.95
CA ASP A 374 -0.20 19.81 19.69
C ASP A 374 -1.16 20.37 18.62
N ASN A 375 -2.48 20.20 18.78
CA ASN A 375 -3.50 20.67 17.82
C ASN A 375 -4.20 22.00 18.19
N ILE A 376 -4.10 22.44 19.45
CA ILE A 376 -4.74 23.65 20.01
C ILE A 376 -3.74 24.74 20.40
N SER A 377 -2.45 24.41 20.43
CA SER A 377 -1.35 25.37 20.49
C SER A 377 -0.54 25.25 19.20
N GLU A 378 0.50 26.06 19.01
CA GLU A 378 1.43 25.84 17.90
C GLU A 378 1.96 24.40 17.86
N SER A 379 1.54 23.64 16.84
CA SER A 379 2.03 22.29 16.55
C SER A 379 3.56 22.25 16.35
N GLY A 380 4.16 21.11 16.70
CA GLY A 380 5.51 20.76 16.26
C GLY A 380 5.50 20.24 14.82
N PHE A 381 5.05 19.01 14.63
CA PHE A 381 5.05 18.37 13.31
C PHE A 381 3.74 18.57 12.54
N ALA A 382 3.82 18.51 11.21
CA ALA A 382 2.68 18.70 10.31
C ALA A 382 1.60 17.62 10.41
N HIS A 383 1.86 16.48 11.07
CA HIS A 383 0.93 15.36 11.25
C HIS A 383 0.56 15.02 12.70
N THR A 384 1.36 15.40 13.70
CA THR A 384 1.16 14.96 15.09
C THR A 384 -0.11 15.50 15.76
N TRP A 385 -0.62 16.63 15.29
CA TRP A 385 -1.92 17.19 15.68
C TRP A 385 -3.06 16.17 15.56
N TYR A 386 -2.98 15.22 14.61
CA TYR A 386 -4.04 14.23 14.39
C TYR A 386 -4.14 13.24 15.54
N LEU A 387 -3.01 12.67 15.97
CA LEU A 387 -2.93 11.77 17.12
C LEU A 387 -3.42 12.46 18.40
N THR A 388 -3.17 13.77 18.48
CA THR A 388 -3.68 14.61 19.57
C THR A 388 -5.21 14.74 19.51
N SER A 389 -5.75 15.11 18.36
CA SER A 389 -7.20 15.29 18.15
C SER A 389 -7.98 13.99 18.41
N ASP A 390 -7.50 12.85 17.89
CA ASP A 390 -8.02 11.49 18.11
C ASP A 390 -8.07 11.07 19.59
N TRP A 391 -7.09 11.50 20.40
CA TRP A 391 -7.07 11.22 21.82
C TRP A 391 -8.04 12.11 22.61
N GLN A 392 -8.11 13.40 22.29
CA GLN A 392 -9.03 14.36 22.91
C GLN A 392 -10.49 13.98 22.65
N ILE A 393 -10.84 13.69 21.39
CA ILE A 393 -12.20 13.25 21.04
C ILE A 393 -12.53 11.89 21.64
N PHE A 394 -11.58 10.95 21.72
CA PHE A 394 -11.80 9.69 22.45
C PHE A 394 -12.07 9.92 23.94
N ALA A 395 -11.31 10.79 24.62
CA ALA A 395 -11.54 11.11 26.03
C ALA A 395 -12.95 11.67 26.24
N PHE A 396 -13.35 12.64 25.42
CA PHE A 396 -14.69 13.22 25.42
C PHE A 396 -15.77 12.16 25.24
N TYR A 397 -15.64 11.27 24.25
CA TYR A 397 -16.65 10.24 24.00
C TYR A 397 -16.64 9.07 25.00
N VAL A 398 -15.54 8.79 25.70
CA VAL A 398 -15.57 7.90 26.88
C VAL A 398 -16.42 8.51 27.98
N CYS A 399 -16.34 9.83 28.22
CA CYS A 399 -17.24 10.53 29.14
C CYS A 399 -18.70 10.47 28.68
N VAL A 400 -18.98 10.72 27.39
CA VAL A 400 -20.34 10.56 26.82
C VAL A 400 -20.89 9.15 27.04
N LEU A 401 -20.09 8.10 26.77
CA LEU A 401 -20.52 6.72 27.02
C LEU A 401 -20.78 6.42 28.49
N ILE A 402 -19.97 6.94 29.42
CA ILE A 402 -20.23 6.83 30.87
C ILE A 402 -21.56 7.51 31.22
N ILE A 403 -21.82 8.71 30.70
CA ILE A 403 -23.04 9.49 30.98
C ILE A 403 -24.29 8.77 30.47
N ILE A 404 -24.32 8.32 29.21
CA ILE A 404 -25.53 7.69 28.64
C ILE A 404 -25.84 6.29 29.21
N HIS A 405 -24.85 5.57 29.73
CA HIS A 405 -25.08 4.28 30.40
C HIS A 405 -25.46 4.43 31.88
N LYS A 406 -25.00 5.50 32.55
CA LYS A 406 -25.40 5.81 33.93
C LYS A 406 -26.76 6.52 33.99
N TYR A 407 -27.07 7.37 33.02
CA TYR A 407 -28.30 8.16 32.96
C TYR A 407 -29.02 7.95 31.61
N PRO A 408 -29.59 6.75 31.36
CA PRO A 408 -30.19 6.40 30.08
C PRO A 408 -31.34 7.32 29.66
N GLN A 409 -32.02 7.99 30.60
CA GLN A 409 -33.07 8.97 30.31
C GLN A 409 -32.57 10.17 29.47
N TYR A 410 -31.32 10.59 29.65
CA TYR A 410 -30.73 11.69 28.88
C TYR A 410 -30.08 11.25 27.58
N LYS A 411 -30.00 9.93 27.29
CA LYS A 411 -29.28 9.40 26.12
C LYS A 411 -29.71 10.04 24.80
N LYS A 412 -31.02 10.16 24.56
CA LYS A 412 -31.56 10.79 23.34
C LYS A 412 -31.16 12.27 23.25
N VAL A 413 -31.31 13.01 24.36
CA VAL A 413 -30.99 14.45 24.42
C VAL A 413 -29.50 14.67 24.13
N VAL A 414 -28.60 13.96 24.83
CA VAL A 414 -27.16 14.08 24.65
C VAL A 414 -26.72 13.78 23.22
N LEU A 415 -27.19 12.67 22.62
CA LEU A 415 -26.80 12.31 21.26
C LEU A 415 -27.34 13.31 20.21
N THR A 416 -28.57 13.80 20.36
CA THR A 416 -29.14 14.82 19.46
C THR A 416 -28.42 16.17 19.60
N SER A 417 -28.13 16.63 20.83
CA SER A 417 -27.35 17.85 21.06
C SER A 417 -25.95 17.77 20.43
N LEU A 418 -25.28 16.62 20.52
CA LEU A 418 -23.99 16.41 19.87
C LEU A 418 -24.08 16.42 18.34
N ALA A 419 -25.15 15.90 17.75
CA ALA A 419 -25.37 15.96 16.30
C ALA A 419 -25.57 17.40 15.81
N ILE A 420 -26.30 18.22 16.58
CA ILE A 420 -26.51 19.64 16.29
C ILE A 420 -25.18 20.41 16.41
N LEU A 421 -24.45 20.22 17.51
CA LEU A 421 -23.15 20.88 17.74
C LEU A 421 -22.11 20.52 16.66
N ALA A 422 -22.11 19.28 16.16
CA ALA A 422 -21.23 18.84 15.09
C ALA A 422 -21.41 19.59 13.76
N VAL A 423 -22.58 20.22 13.53
CA VAL A 423 -22.84 21.10 12.37
C VAL A 423 -22.61 22.56 12.74
N ILE A 424 -23.13 23.02 13.88
CA ILE A 424 -23.07 24.44 14.29
C ILE A 424 -21.63 24.91 14.54
N ILE A 425 -20.78 24.11 15.20
CA ILE A 425 -19.41 24.53 15.54
C ILE A 425 -18.57 24.85 14.27
N PRO A 426 -18.42 23.94 13.29
CA PRO A 426 -17.72 24.26 12.04
C PRO A 426 -18.40 25.36 11.21
N PHE A 427 -19.74 25.45 11.21
CA PHE A 427 -20.48 26.54 10.58
C PHE A 427 -20.09 27.91 11.17
N SER A 428 -20.20 28.07 12.49
CA SER A 428 -19.93 29.34 13.18
C SER A 428 -18.47 29.78 13.04
N ILE A 429 -17.52 28.84 13.05
CA ILE A 429 -16.09 29.14 12.84
C ILE A 429 -15.84 29.65 11.41
N CYS A 430 -16.37 28.95 10.40
CA CYS A 430 -16.23 29.37 8.99
C CYS A 430 -16.87 30.74 8.74
N TYR A 431 -18.09 30.96 9.27
CA TYR A 431 -18.82 32.21 9.13
C TYR A 431 -18.15 33.40 9.84
N TYR A 432 -17.77 33.25 11.12
CA TYR A 432 -17.24 34.36 11.93
C TYR A 432 -15.85 34.81 11.46
N TYR A 433 -14.96 33.86 11.15
CA TYR A 433 -13.59 34.16 10.73
C TYR A 433 -13.44 34.32 9.21
N LYS A 434 -14.52 34.21 8.41
CA LYS A 434 -14.51 34.29 6.94
C LYS A 434 -13.50 33.34 6.27
N ILE A 435 -13.44 32.10 6.75
CA ILE A 435 -12.47 31.08 6.31
C ILE A 435 -13.07 30.24 5.18
N ASP A 436 -12.24 29.77 4.25
CA ASP A 436 -12.63 28.76 3.25
C ASP A 436 -13.30 27.52 3.88
N PRO A 437 -14.36 26.97 3.27
CA PRO A 437 -15.13 25.88 3.87
C PRO A 437 -14.46 24.50 3.72
N CYS A 438 -13.47 24.41 2.82
CA CYS A 438 -12.58 23.28 2.63
C CYS A 438 -11.16 23.71 3.00
N PHE A 439 -10.38 22.83 3.62
CA PHE A 439 -8.94 23.07 3.74
C PHE A 439 -8.28 22.83 2.39
N LEU A 440 -7.78 23.91 1.79
CA LEU A 440 -6.84 23.92 0.67
C LEU A 440 -5.49 24.40 1.21
N ILE A 441 -4.39 23.96 0.60
CA ILE A 441 -3.05 24.50 0.85
C ILE A 441 -2.67 25.27 -0.42
N SER A 442 -2.41 26.56 -0.29
CA SER A 442 -1.93 27.38 -1.42
C SER A 442 -0.52 26.96 -1.87
N PRO A 443 -0.11 27.20 -3.14
CA PRO A 443 1.24 26.86 -3.61
C PRO A 443 2.36 27.46 -2.76
N GLU A 444 2.20 28.72 -2.39
CA GLU A 444 3.13 29.43 -1.51
C GLU A 444 3.26 28.74 -0.13
N SER A 445 2.16 28.26 0.47
CA SER A 445 2.21 27.55 1.76
C SER A 445 2.95 26.21 1.72
N PHE A 446 3.15 25.58 0.54
CA PHE A 446 4.03 24.40 0.45
C PHE A 446 5.52 24.76 0.57
N ARG A 447 5.94 25.96 0.16
CA ARG A 447 7.34 26.46 0.31
C ARG A 447 7.70 26.80 1.76
N PHE A 448 6.68 26.89 2.62
CA PHE A 448 6.79 27.32 4.00
C PHE A 448 5.93 26.42 4.91
N ILE A 449 5.97 25.10 4.70
CA ILE A 449 5.06 24.10 5.31
C ILE A 449 5.07 24.07 6.87
N HIS A 450 6.01 24.77 7.51
CA HIS A 450 6.09 24.95 8.96
C HIS A 450 5.71 26.36 9.47
N VAL A 451 5.59 27.34 8.57
CA VAL A 451 5.10 28.70 8.84
C VAL A 451 3.57 28.72 8.77
N LYS A 452 2.92 29.45 9.68
CA LYS A 452 1.50 29.22 10.05
C LYS A 452 0.59 30.37 9.63
N ASP A 453 0.51 30.61 8.32
CA ASP A 453 -0.37 31.64 7.74
C ASP A 453 -1.77 31.11 7.33
N GLU A 454 -1.98 29.79 7.23
CA GLU A 454 -3.28 29.20 6.85
C GLU A 454 -4.23 29.02 8.05
N GLU A 455 -5.08 30.01 8.33
CA GLU A 455 -6.06 29.96 9.43
C GLU A 455 -7.02 28.75 9.35
N ALA A 456 -7.35 28.31 8.14
CA ALA A 456 -8.22 27.15 7.89
C ALA A 456 -7.69 25.87 8.54
N PHE A 457 -6.37 25.69 8.56
CA PHE A 457 -5.74 24.54 9.19
C PHE A 457 -6.00 24.54 10.70
N HIS A 458 -5.63 25.62 11.38
CA HIS A 458 -5.67 25.69 12.84
C HIS A 458 -7.06 25.88 13.44
N LYS A 459 -7.96 26.60 12.78
CA LYS A 459 -9.31 26.89 13.31
C LYS A 459 -10.36 25.85 12.91
N LEU A 460 -10.24 25.25 11.71
CA LEU A 460 -11.28 24.37 11.13
C LEU A 460 -10.81 22.92 10.92
N TYR A 461 -9.55 22.67 10.56
CA TYR A 461 -9.05 21.33 10.21
C TYR A 461 -8.59 20.51 11.43
N THR A 462 -7.65 21.02 12.23
CA THR A 462 -6.96 20.29 13.31
C THR A 462 -7.72 20.11 14.64
N PRO A 463 -8.67 20.98 15.06
CA PRO A 463 -9.28 20.84 16.39
C PRO A 463 -10.22 19.64 16.55
N PHE A 464 -10.33 19.09 17.75
CA PHE A 464 -11.22 17.95 18.02
C PHE A 464 -12.70 18.32 17.95
N TYR A 465 -13.05 19.58 18.23
CA TYR A 465 -14.45 20.05 18.31
C TYR A 465 -15.11 20.29 16.94
N THR A 466 -14.35 20.47 15.85
CA THR A 466 -14.90 20.55 14.48
C THR A 466 -15.14 19.18 13.85
N ASN A 467 -14.62 18.11 14.47
CA ASN A 467 -14.67 16.74 13.99
C ASN A 467 -15.55 15.84 14.92
N LEU A 468 -16.58 16.41 15.57
CA LEU A 468 -17.42 15.71 16.55
C LEU A 468 -18.41 14.70 15.94
N GLY A 469 -18.99 15.03 14.78
CA GLY A 469 -20.06 14.25 14.15
C GLY A 469 -19.60 12.90 13.61
N GLY A 470 -18.39 12.87 13.03
CA GLY A 470 -17.24 12.40 13.78
C GLY A 470 -17.45 11.14 14.64
N TYR A 471 -16.83 11.10 15.82
CA TYR A 471 -17.00 9.98 16.74
C TYR A 471 -18.47 9.60 17.06
N LEU A 472 -19.38 10.59 17.04
CA LEU A 472 -20.80 10.40 17.35
C LEU A 472 -21.44 9.29 16.50
N PHE A 473 -21.26 9.38 15.18
CA PHE A 473 -21.85 8.43 14.25
C PHE A 473 -21.32 7.00 14.53
N GLY A 474 -20.03 6.87 14.88
CA GLY A 474 -19.41 5.60 15.29
C GLY A 474 -20.05 4.93 16.50
N ILE A 475 -20.54 5.73 17.46
CA ILE A 475 -21.20 5.21 18.66
C ILE A 475 -22.61 4.70 18.34
N ILE A 476 -23.39 5.46 17.56
CA ILE A 476 -24.71 5.04 17.05
C ILE A 476 -24.59 3.69 16.32
N CYS A 477 -23.53 3.53 15.55
CA CYS A 477 -23.30 2.35 14.76
C CYS A 477 -22.79 1.14 15.57
N GLY A 478 -22.02 1.38 16.65
CA GLY A 478 -21.67 0.36 17.64
C GLY A 478 -22.90 -0.22 18.31
N GLU A 479 -23.83 0.65 18.70
CA GLU A 479 -25.11 0.26 19.26
C GLU A 479 -25.96 -0.54 18.27
N ILE A 480 -25.96 -0.17 16.99
CA ILE A 480 -26.76 -0.87 15.98
C ILE A 480 -26.16 -2.24 15.59
N TYR A 481 -24.83 -2.39 15.60
CA TYR A 481 -24.18 -3.71 15.55
C TYR A 481 -24.65 -4.59 16.71
N GLU A 482 -24.49 -4.10 17.95
CA GLU A 482 -24.76 -4.86 19.18
C GLU A 482 -26.23 -5.24 19.32
N LYS A 483 -27.14 -4.31 18.98
CA LYS A 483 -28.59 -4.45 19.17
C LYS A 483 -29.29 -5.26 18.08
N TYR A 484 -28.86 -5.16 16.83
CA TYR A 484 -29.58 -5.76 15.69
C TYR A 484 -28.83 -6.92 15.02
N CYS A 485 -27.50 -6.88 14.97
CA CYS A 485 -26.70 -7.88 14.23
C CYS A 485 -26.35 -9.12 15.07
N HIS A 486 -26.57 -9.08 16.38
CA HIS A 486 -26.49 -10.28 17.22
C HIS A 486 -27.82 -11.08 17.23
N ASN A 487 -28.92 -10.52 16.71
CA ASN A 487 -30.25 -11.13 16.73
C ASN A 487 -30.53 -11.94 15.45
N ALA A 488 -30.59 -13.26 15.59
CA ALA A 488 -30.80 -14.19 14.48
C ALA A 488 -32.14 -14.00 13.75
N ASP A 489 -33.21 -13.57 14.44
CA ASP A 489 -34.52 -13.38 13.81
C ASP A 489 -34.60 -12.04 13.05
N PHE A 490 -33.85 -11.03 13.48
CA PHE A 490 -33.66 -9.82 12.67
C PHE A 490 -32.90 -10.14 11.38
N HIS A 491 -31.84 -10.96 11.43
CA HIS A 491 -31.17 -11.47 10.23
C HIS A 491 -32.14 -12.21 9.28
N LYS A 492 -33.01 -13.09 9.80
CA LYS A 492 -34.04 -13.80 8.98
C LYS A 492 -35.03 -12.85 8.33
N GLN A 493 -35.46 -11.78 9.01
CA GLN A 493 -36.36 -10.78 8.43
C GLN A 493 -35.65 -9.94 7.38
N LEU A 494 -34.43 -9.48 7.65
CA LEU A 494 -33.66 -8.63 6.74
C LEU A 494 -33.21 -9.39 5.48
N ALA A 495 -32.94 -10.70 5.59
CA ALA A 495 -32.63 -11.57 4.45
C ALA A 495 -33.81 -11.77 3.46
N ARG A 496 -35.04 -11.35 3.80
CA ARG A 496 -36.17 -11.29 2.87
C ARG A 496 -36.14 -10.06 1.97
N ILE A 497 -35.43 -8.99 2.37
CA ILE A 497 -35.23 -7.82 1.53
C ILE A 497 -34.23 -8.22 0.45
N PRO A 498 -34.53 -8.04 -0.85
CA PRO A 498 -33.61 -8.40 -1.91
C PRO A 498 -32.24 -7.75 -1.70
N SER A 499 -31.19 -8.56 -1.78
CA SER A 499 -29.80 -8.07 -1.75
C SER A 499 -29.55 -7.02 -2.84
N LYS A 500 -30.40 -6.93 -3.87
CA LYS A 500 -30.44 -5.89 -4.93
C LYS A 500 -31.09 -4.55 -4.55
N ILE A 501 -32.02 -4.50 -3.58
CA ILE A 501 -32.53 -3.21 -3.02
C ILE A 501 -31.48 -2.66 -2.07
N PHE A 502 -30.88 -3.57 -1.32
CA PHE A 502 -29.65 -3.28 -0.62
C PHE A 502 -28.59 -2.85 -1.62
N GLU A 503 -28.32 -3.58 -2.71
CA GLU A 503 -27.55 -3.12 -3.89
C GLU A 503 -28.24 -2.01 -4.74
N PHE A 504 -29.21 -1.30 -4.12
CA PHE A 504 -29.58 0.09 -4.40
C PHE A 504 -29.75 1.04 -3.15
N ALA A 505 -29.13 0.79 -1.95
CA ALA A 505 -29.11 1.62 -0.69
C ALA A 505 -27.76 2.34 -0.23
N PHE A 506 -26.58 1.74 -0.54
CA PHE A 506 -25.07 2.02 -0.72
C PHE A 506 -24.16 2.41 -2.12
N TRP A 507 -23.98 1.96 -3.49
CA TRP A 507 -24.62 1.54 -4.92
C TRP A 507 -25.77 2.29 -6.00
N LEU A 508 -26.28 3.52 -6.53
CA LEU A 508 -26.25 5.09 -7.01
C LEU A 508 -25.67 6.57 -6.43
N CYS A 509 -24.90 6.84 -5.31
CA CYS A 509 -24.95 7.88 -4.21
C CYS A 509 -23.71 7.94 -3.23
N ILE A 510 -22.68 7.07 -3.30
CA ILE A 510 -21.27 7.52 -3.10
C ILE A 510 -21.03 8.82 -3.87
N ALA A 511 -21.75 9.10 -4.97
CA ALA A 511 -21.86 10.42 -5.62
C ALA A 511 -23.23 11.10 -5.38
N ILE A 512 -23.76 10.96 -4.17
CA ILE A 512 -24.09 12.10 -3.33
C ILE A 512 -22.80 12.50 -2.58
N GLY A 513 -21.99 11.56 -2.08
CA GLY A 513 -20.65 11.83 -1.53
C GLY A 513 -19.71 12.62 -2.45
N VAL A 514 -19.18 12.01 -3.51
CA VAL A 514 -18.41 12.62 -4.62
C VAL A 514 -19.10 13.86 -5.19
N TRP A 515 -20.44 13.93 -5.15
CA TRP A 515 -21.16 15.14 -5.55
C TRP A 515 -21.04 16.27 -4.49
N ILE A 516 -21.12 15.96 -3.20
CA ILE A 516 -20.77 16.88 -2.10
C ILE A 516 -19.28 17.26 -2.18
N CYS A 517 -18.37 16.32 -2.47
CA CYS A 517 -16.95 16.60 -2.66
C CYS A 517 -16.71 17.56 -3.85
N TRP A 518 -17.44 17.35 -4.95
CA TRP A 518 -17.41 18.18 -6.15
C TRP A 518 -18.01 19.58 -5.88
N LEU A 519 -19.13 19.68 -5.15
CA LEU A 519 -19.62 20.96 -4.62
C LEU A 519 -18.56 21.67 -3.78
N GLY A 520 -17.72 20.93 -3.04
CA GLY A 520 -16.56 21.48 -2.33
C GLY A 520 -15.51 22.09 -3.26
N SER A 521 -15.22 21.43 -4.39
CA SER A 521 -14.34 22.01 -5.43
C SER A 521 -14.94 23.25 -6.10
N VAL A 522 -16.27 23.39 -6.14
CA VAL A 522 -16.96 24.59 -6.65
C VAL A 522 -16.95 25.71 -5.61
N PHE A 523 -17.32 25.44 -4.36
CA PHE A 523 -17.40 26.45 -3.29
C PHE A 523 -16.05 27.08 -2.92
N ILE A 524 -14.91 26.45 -3.24
CA ILE A 524 -13.56 27.02 -3.10
C ILE A 524 -13.36 28.28 -3.97
N PHE A 525 -14.13 28.47 -5.04
CA PHE A 525 -14.06 29.65 -5.90
C PHE A 525 -15.04 30.78 -5.51
N TYR A 526 -15.83 30.61 -4.44
CA TYR A 526 -16.77 31.62 -3.95
C TYR A 526 -16.24 32.33 -2.71
N GLU A 527 -16.60 33.60 -2.52
CA GLU A 527 -16.26 34.35 -1.32
C GLU A 527 -16.94 33.78 -0.05
N PRO A 528 -16.33 33.96 1.14
CA PRO A 528 -16.90 33.56 2.43
C PRO A 528 -18.31 34.15 2.65
N SER A 529 -19.30 33.27 2.71
CA SER A 529 -20.72 33.61 2.70
C SER A 529 -21.53 32.61 3.54
N LEU A 530 -22.81 32.90 3.77
CA LEU A 530 -23.70 32.01 4.51
C LEU A 530 -23.75 30.59 3.90
N TRP A 531 -23.68 30.49 2.57
CA TRP A 531 -23.72 29.22 1.84
C TRP A 531 -22.42 28.43 1.97
N THR A 532 -21.25 29.08 1.90
CA THR A 532 -19.97 28.38 2.12
C THR A 532 -19.84 27.93 3.57
N ALA A 533 -20.25 28.75 4.55
CA ALA A 533 -20.31 28.34 5.95
C ALA A 533 -21.27 27.16 6.21
N LEU A 534 -22.46 27.18 5.59
CA LEU A 534 -23.40 26.06 5.66
C LEU A 534 -22.81 24.79 5.05
N TYR A 535 -22.11 24.91 3.92
CA TYR A 535 -21.36 23.80 3.33
C TYR A 535 -20.23 23.32 4.27
N ALA A 536 -19.47 24.20 4.93
CA ALA A 536 -18.43 23.80 5.89
C ALA A 536 -18.99 22.94 7.04
N GLY A 537 -20.15 23.33 7.58
CA GLY A 537 -20.83 22.59 8.64
C GLY A 537 -21.50 21.29 8.18
N LEU A 538 -22.02 21.25 6.95
CA LEU A 538 -22.71 20.07 6.42
C LEU A 538 -21.79 19.06 5.73
N ASN A 539 -20.77 19.49 4.98
CA ASN A 539 -19.91 18.65 4.14
C ASN A 539 -19.39 17.41 4.89
N ARG A 540 -18.69 17.63 6.02
CA ARG A 540 -18.15 16.55 6.85
C ARG A 540 -19.26 15.60 7.28
N ASN A 541 -20.30 16.13 7.92
CA ASN A 541 -21.41 15.38 8.51
C ASN A 541 -22.29 14.63 7.47
N LEU A 542 -22.49 15.18 6.28
CA LEU A 542 -23.24 14.52 5.21
C LEU A 542 -22.41 13.44 4.52
N ILE A 543 -21.10 13.66 4.33
CA ILE A 543 -20.20 12.58 3.89
C ILE A 543 -20.16 11.46 4.95
N VAL A 544 -20.22 11.80 6.24
CA VAL A 544 -20.34 10.83 7.34
C VAL A 544 -21.61 9.98 7.24
N VAL A 545 -22.78 10.60 7.16
CA VAL A 545 -24.05 9.86 7.32
C VAL A 545 -24.51 9.22 6.01
N ILE A 546 -24.36 9.90 4.87
CA ILE A 546 -24.91 9.41 3.59
C ILE A 546 -24.00 8.34 3.00
N VAL A 547 -22.73 8.72 2.82
CA VAL A 547 -21.72 7.87 2.17
C VAL A 547 -21.31 6.79 3.15
N PHE A 548 -21.10 7.19 4.41
CA PHE A 548 -20.51 6.32 5.41
C PHE A 548 -21.49 5.69 6.42
N GLY A 549 -22.71 6.20 6.54
CA GLY A 549 -23.90 5.41 6.94
C GLY A 549 -24.46 4.56 5.80
N GLY A 550 -23.87 4.71 4.62
CA GLY A 550 -23.83 3.74 3.54
C GLY A 550 -22.65 2.76 3.58
N LEU A 551 -21.76 2.77 4.60
CA LEU A 551 -20.52 1.95 4.72
C LEU A 551 -20.22 0.90 5.87
N VAL A 552 -20.95 0.68 7.00
CA VAL A 552 -21.08 -0.64 7.75
C VAL A 552 -22.45 -1.22 8.38
N PHE A 553 -23.21 -2.09 7.70
CA PHE A 553 -24.37 -2.93 8.06
C PHE A 553 -24.37 -4.22 7.20
N LEU A 554 -24.31 -4.10 5.85
CA LEU A 554 -24.68 -5.20 4.95
C LEU A 554 -23.81 -6.46 4.95
N GLY A 555 -22.50 -6.45 4.73
CA GLY A 555 -21.67 -7.65 4.93
C GLY A 555 -21.52 -8.18 6.37
N MET A 556 -22.18 -7.60 7.39
CA MET A 556 -22.40 -8.21 8.71
C MET A 556 -23.60 -9.15 8.61
N PHE A 557 -24.57 -8.82 7.76
CA PHE A 557 -25.62 -9.70 7.28
C PHE A 557 -25.14 -10.65 6.16
N CYS A 558 -23.83 -10.72 5.82
CA CYS A 558 -23.30 -11.62 4.78
C CYS A 558 -22.09 -12.46 5.21
N LYS A 559 -22.31 -13.50 6.03
CA LYS A 559 -21.41 -14.68 6.07
C LYS A 559 -22.05 -15.95 6.60
N THR A 560 -21.49 -17.10 6.20
CA THR A 560 -21.86 -18.47 6.65
C THR A 560 -20.60 -19.36 6.83
N PRO A 561 -20.61 -20.42 7.68
CA PRO A 561 -19.40 -21.22 7.99
C PRO A 561 -19.52 -22.74 7.68
N LYS A 562 -18.42 -23.40 7.25
CA LYS A 562 -18.20 -24.88 7.25
C LYS A 562 -16.70 -25.27 7.36
N SER A 563 -16.40 -26.57 7.51
CA SER A 563 -15.09 -27.14 7.91
C SER A 563 -14.64 -28.35 7.07
N PHE A 564 -13.31 -28.61 7.00
CA PHE A 564 -12.70 -29.81 6.38
C PHE A 564 -11.48 -30.29 7.19
N LYS A 565 -11.29 -31.63 7.35
CA LYS A 565 -10.06 -32.18 7.99
C LYS A 565 -9.74 -33.69 7.80
N ALA A 566 -10.30 -34.38 6.80
CA ALA A 566 -10.39 -35.87 6.81
C ALA A 566 -9.96 -36.61 5.52
N PHE A 567 -8.99 -36.11 4.75
CA PHE A 567 -8.49 -36.79 3.54
C PHE A 567 -6.96 -36.87 3.51
N PRO A 568 -6.36 -37.90 2.86
CA PRO A 568 -4.91 -38.00 2.69
C PRO A 568 -4.33 -36.85 1.84
N PRO A 569 -3.05 -36.49 2.06
CA PRO A 569 -2.36 -35.46 1.29
C PRO A 569 -1.96 -35.98 -0.10
N LEU A 570 -2.12 -35.14 -1.14
CA LEU A 570 -1.75 -35.48 -2.53
C LEU A 570 -0.23 -35.55 -2.77
N TYR A 571 0.56 -34.96 -1.87
CA TYR A 571 2.02 -34.84 -1.95
C TYR A 571 2.60 -35.10 -0.57
N ASN A 572 3.54 -36.04 -0.45
CA ASN A 572 4.20 -36.39 0.81
C ASN A 572 5.69 -36.67 0.57
N PHE A 573 6.54 -35.69 0.90
CA PHE A 573 7.96 -35.68 0.51
C PHE A 573 8.87 -35.74 1.74
N ASP A 574 9.88 -36.61 1.69
CA ASP A 574 11.04 -36.59 2.57
C ASP A 574 11.84 -35.28 2.41
N ASP A 575 12.71 -34.99 3.39
CA ASP A 575 13.57 -33.82 3.35
C ASP A 575 14.71 -34.02 2.32
N TYR A 576 14.56 -33.39 1.15
CA TYR A 576 15.48 -33.45 0.01
C TYR A 576 16.90 -33.01 0.37
N ASP A 577 17.03 -31.87 1.04
CA ASP A 577 18.33 -31.29 1.42
C ASP A 577 18.99 -32.12 2.52
N ALA A 578 18.22 -32.60 3.50
CA ALA A 578 18.75 -33.54 4.48
C ALA A 578 19.20 -34.85 3.82
N CYS A 579 18.44 -35.37 2.85
CA CYS A 579 18.79 -36.60 2.13
C CYS A 579 20.11 -36.45 1.35
N LEU A 580 20.20 -35.51 0.39
CA LEU A 580 21.36 -35.39 -0.49
C LEU A 580 22.64 -34.87 0.19
N ASN A 581 22.53 -34.37 1.43
CA ASN A 581 23.70 -34.01 2.25
C ASN A 581 24.04 -35.07 3.33
N ASN A 582 23.27 -36.15 3.47
CA ASN A 582 23.50 -37.15 4.51
C ASN A 582 24.64 -38.12 4.17
N LYS A 583 25.86 -37.77 4.59
CA LYS A 583 27.08 -38.57 4.37
C LYS A 583 27.26 -39.76 5.33
N THR A 584 26.20 -40.29 5.95
CA THR A 584 26.31 -41.55 6.71
C THR A 584 26.65 -42.71 5.78
N SER A 585 27.55 -43.60 6.20
CA SER A 585 27.85 -44.88 5.55
C SER A 585 28.54 -44.83 4.16
N GLY A 586 29.00 -43.66 3.70
CA GLY A 586 29.94 -43.57 2.56
C GLY A 586 29.36 -43.88 1.17
N ILE A 587 28.06 -44.12 1.06
CA ILE A 587 27.34 -44.29 -0.21
C ILE A 587 26.78 -42.93 -0.65
N GLU A 588 26.68 -42.69 -1.96
CA GLU A 588 26.06 -41.47 -2.50
C GLU A 588 24.56 -41.45 -2.23
N SER A 589 24.16 -40.75 -1.17
CA SER A 589 22.78 -40.50 -0.76
C SER A 589 21.93 -40.04 -1.94
N THR A 590 20.95 -40.86 -2.33
CA THR A 590 20.15 -40.64 -3.53
C THR A 590 18.67 -40.45 -3.14
N TYR A 591 18.13 -39.28 -3.48
CA TYR A 591 16.71 -38.95 -3.36
C TYR A 591 16.02 -39.18 -4.71
N CYS A 592 14.84 -39.79 -4.69
CA CYS A 592 14.06 -40.08 -5.89
C CYS A 592 12.61 -39.60 -5.76
N MET A 593 12.07 -39.05 -6.85
CA MET A 593 10.65 -38.73 -6.98
C MET A 593 9.83 -39.97 -7.36
N VAL A 594 8.66 -40.16 -6.75
CA VAL A 594 7.87 -41.39 -6.85
C VAL A 594 6.40 -41.07 -7.06
N TYR A 595 5.86 -41.49 -8.20
CA TYR A 595 4.43 -41.45 -8.50
C TYR A 595 3.72 -42.67 -7.89
N ALA A 596 2.50 -42.51 -7.38
CA ALA A 596 1.71 -43.61 -6.80
C ALA A 596 0.22 -43.51 -7.15
N GLU A 597 -0.43 -44.66 -7.35
CA GLU A 597 -1.89 -44.79 -7.49
C GLU A 597 -2.45 -45.70 -6.38
N ILE A 598 -3.56 -45.27 -5.74
CA ILE A 598 -4.27 -46.06 -4.72
C ILE A 598 -5.05 -47.18 -5.42
N GLN A 599 -4.93 -48.41 -4.93
CA GLN A 599 -5.62 -49.56 -5.50
C GLN A 599 -7.11 -49.60 -5.08
N PRO A 600 -8.06 -49.78 -6.02
CA PRO A 600 -9.49 -49.78 -5.69
C PRO A 600 -9.88 -50.94 -4.78
N GLN A 601 -10.51 -50.62 -3.64
CA GLN A 601 -11.06 -51.58 -2.68
C GLN A 601 -12.46 -51.15 -2.26
N ASN A 602 -13.50 -51.77 -2.82
CA ASN A 602 -14.90 -51.37 -2.61
C ASN A 602 -15.42 -51.57 -1.17
N SER A 603 -14.66 -52.25 -0.32
CA SER A 603 -14.90 -52.39 1.13
C SER A 603 -14.36 -51.22 1.97
N SER A 604 -13.43 -50.42 1.44
CA SER A 604 -12.83 -49.29 2.14
C SER A 604 -13.74 -48.06 2.08
N GLU A 605 -14.14 -47.54 3.24
CA GLU A 605 -14.93 -46.30 3.31
C GLU A 605 -14.16 -45.10 2.75
N LEU A 606 -12.84 -45.09 2.93
CA LEU A 606 -11.97 -44.08 2.32
C LEU A 606 -11.95 -44.22 0.80
N TRP A 607 -11.83 -45.43 0.26
CA TRP A 607 -11.91 -45.65 -1.19
C TRP A 607 -13.27 -45.24 -1.75
N ARG A 608 -14.37 -45.56 -1.06
CA ARG A 608 -15.72 -45.16 -1.47
C ARG A 608 -15.88 -43.64 -1.57
N GLN A 609 -15.37 -42.90 -0.58
CA GLN A 609 -15.37 -41.44 -0.58
C GLN A 609 -14.38 -40.85 -1.60
N ILE A 610 -13.24 -41.51 -1.84
CA ILE A 610 -12.27 -41.12 -2.88
C ILE A 610 -12.88 -41.33 -4.27
N SER A 611 -13.47 -42.49 -4.58
CA SER A 611 -14.12 -42.77 -5.88
C SER A 611 -15.20 -41.74 -6.16
N GLN A 612 -16.16 -41.53 -5.26
CA GLN A 612 -17.22 -40.53 -5.42
C GLN A 612 -16.70 -39.09 -5.64
N HIS A 613 -15.47 -38.78 -5.19
CA HIS A 613 -14.80 -37.49 -5.41
C HIS A 613 -13.82 -37.48 -6.60
N THR A 614 -13.51 -38.64 -7.17
CA THR A 614 -12.50 -38.89 -8.22
C THR A 614 -13.15 -39.24 -9.56
N ASP A 615 -14.34 -39.84 -9.56
CA ASP A 615 -15.15 -40.07 -10.75
C ASP A 615 -15.56 -38.73 -11.42
N GLU A 616 -15.62 -37.63 -10.65
CA GLU A 616 -15.69 -36.24 -11.16
C GLU A 616 -14.31 -35.62 -11.50
N TYR A 617 -13.38 -36.39 -12.08
CA TYR A 617 -11.96 -36.01 -12.34
C TYR A 617 -11.73 -34.73 -13.19
N LYS A 618 -12.78 -34.12 -13.74
CA LYS A 618 -12.70 -32.81 -14.43
C LYS A 618 -12.73 -31.61 -13.46
N PHE A 619 -13.22 -31.79 -12.24
CA PHE A 619 -13.40 -30.71 -11.25
C PHE A 619 -12.65 -30.95 -9.93
N HIS A 620 -12.16 -32.16 -9.71
CA HIS A 620 -11.42 -32.55 -8.51
C HIS A 620 -10.08 -33.17 -8.89
N PHE A 621 -9.02 -32.81 -8.15
CA PHE A 621 -7.74 -33.52 -8.24
C PHE A 621 -7.98 -34.97 -7.86
N ARG A 622 -7.69 -35.88 -8.79
CA ARG A 622 -7.77 -37.34 -8.61
C ARG A 622 -7.07 -37.74 -7.31
N ARG A 623 -7.84 -38.13 -6.29
CA ARG A 623 -7.32 -38.42 -4.93
C ARG A 623 -6.78 -39.84 -4.79
N ASP A 624 -7.03 -40.66 -5.79
CA ASP A 624 -6.38 -41.94 -6.03
C ASP A 624 -4.97 -41.79 -6.66
N ARG A 625 -4.50 -40.56 -6.89
CA ARG A 625 -3.16 -40.25 -7.43
C ARG A 625 -2.36 -39.42 -6.43
N LEU A 626 -1.24 -39.96 -5.99
CA LEU A 626 -0.38 -39.39 -4.96
C LEU A 626 1.06 -39.27 -5.48
N PHE A 627 1.80 -38.30 -4.97
CA PHE A 627 3.22 -38.14 -5.25
C PHE A 627 4.02 -38.21 -3.96
N PHE A 628 4.98 -39.11 -3.93
CA PHE A 628 5.94 -39.25 -2.86
C PHE A 628 7.31 -38.76 -3.34
N GLY A 629 8.13 -38.36 -2.38
CA GLY A 629 9.52 -37.96 -2.59
C GLY A 629 10.32 -38.67 -1.53
N VAL A 630 11.26 -39.51 -1.95
CA VAL A 630 11.77 -40.59 -1.09
C VAL A 630 13.27 -40.53 -1.02
N CYS A 631 13.79 -40.42 0.21
CA CYS A 631 15.18 -40.70 0.47
C CYS A 631 15.37 -42.21 0.53
N LEU A 632 16.13 -42.82 -0.40
CA LEU A 632 16.27 -44.27 -0.47
C LEU A 632 16.82 -44.90 0.83
N GLU A 633 17.62 -44.13 1.57
CA GLU A 633 18.11 -44.47 2.91
C GLU A 633 16.97 -44.79 3.90
N ARG A 634 15.84 -44.07 3.83
CA ARG A 634 14.67 -44.29 4.69
C ARG A 634 14.05 -45.66 4.42
N CYS A 635 13.82 -46.01 3.15
CA CYS A 635 13.24 -47.29 2.76
C CYS A 635 14.17 -48.48 3.10
N LYS A 636 15.50 -48.32 2.93
CA LYS A 636 16.50 -49.31 3.37
C LYS A 636 16.38 -49.57 4.89
N ASN A 637 16.31 -48.52 5.69
CA ASN A 637 16.15 -48.63 7.16
C ASN A 637 14.76 -49.11 7.61
N PHE A 638 13.72 -48.98 6.78
CA PHE A 638 12.39 -49.53 7.03
C PHE A 638 12.34 -51.03 6.73
N ALA A 639 12.90 -51.47 5.60
CA ALA A 639 12.99 -52.89 5.24
C ALA A 639 13.76 -53.72 6.27
N MET A 640 14.79 -53.15 6.91
CA MET A 640 15.53 -53.79 8.01
C MET A 640 14.71 -54.03 9.30
N LYS A 641 13.46 -53.54 9.39
CA LYS A 641 12.58 -53.72 10.56
C LYS A 641 11.41 -54.68 10.32
N LEU A 642 11.18 -55.12 9.09
CA LEU A 642 10.12 -56.06 8.74
C LEU A 642 10.63 -57.49 8.88
N ASP A 643 9.96 -58.29 9.70
CA ASP A 643 10.21 -59.73 9.76
C ASP A 643 9.67 -60.40 8.48
N ASN A 644 10.33 -61.47 8.02
CA ASN A 644 10.42 -61.84 6.59
C ASN A 644 9.14 -62.42 5.92
N ASN A 645 7.95 -62.28 6.52
CA ASN A 645 6.74 -63.04 6.18
C ASN A 645 5.62 -62.24 5.48
N TYR A 646 5.94 -61.23 4.68
CA TYR A 646 4.97 -60.56 3.80
C TYR A 646 5.48 -60.41 2.35
N GLN A 647 5.25 -61.44 1.52
CA GLN A 647 5.28 -61.28 0.07
C GLN A 647 3.95 -60.68 -0.43
N TYR A 648 4.03 -59.59 -1.18
CA TYR A 648 2.90 -58.99 -1.90
C TYR A 648 3.08 -59.21 -3.40
N ASN A 649 2.01 -59.47 -4.15
CA ASN A 649 2.10 -59.77 -5.58
C ASN A 649 2.51 -58.53 -6.40
N ASP A 650 3.60 -58.65 -7.17
CA ASP A 650 4.08 -57.60 -8.07
C ASP A 650 3.04 -57.25 -9.15
N SER A 651 2.81 -55.95 -9.33
CA SER A 651 2.11 -55.41 -10.50
C SER A 651 2.52 -53.96 -10.78
N ARG A 652 3.79 -53.77 -11.16
CA ARG A 652 4.40 -52.49 -11.58
C ARG A 652 3.44 -51.56 -12.34
N LEU A 653 3.31 -50.32 -11.86
CA LEU A 653 2.35 -49.36 -12.40
C LEU A 653 2.76 -48.89 -13.80
N THR A 654 1.93 -49.21 -14.81
CA THR A 654 2.21 -48.89 -16.22
C THR A 654 1.03 -48.14 -16.85
N ASN A 655 1.20 -46.86 -17.17
CA ASN A 655 0.15 -46.06 -17.81
C ASN A 655 0.72 -44.93 -18.71
N LYS A 656 -0.14 -44.13 -19.37
CA LYS A 656 0.30 -43.05 -20.28
C LYS A 656 1.14 -41.94 -19.63
N ILE A 657 1.09 -41.78 -18.31
CA ILE A 657 1.87 -40.79 -17.56
C ILE A 657 3.28 -41.35 -17.28
N THR A 658 3.38 -42.61 -16.87
CA THR A 658 4.70 -43.26 -16.71
C THR A 658 5.45 -43.30 -18.04
N GLN A 659 4.75 -43.62 -19.14
CA GLN A 659 5.29 -43.55 -20.51
C GLN A 659 5.75 -42.14 -20.95
N PHE A 660 5.20 -41.07 -20.37
CA PHE A 660 5.65 -39.69 -20.62
C PHE A 660 6.90 -39.34 -19.80
N PHE A 661 6.99 -39.82 -18.55
CA PHE A 661 8.20 -39.70 -17.75
C PHE A 661 9.36 -40.53 -18.32
N ASP A 662 9.10 -41.71 -18.91
CA ASP A 662 10.07 -42.46 -19.73
C ASP A 662 10.59 -41.67 -20.96
N VAL A 663 9.89 -40.59 -21.39
CA VAL A 663 10.34 -39.71 -22.48
C VAL A 663 11.18 -38.54 -21.99
N ILE A 664 10.81 -37.92 -20.85
CA ILE A 664 11.50 -36.74 -20.30
C ILE A 664 12.72 -37.12 -19.43
N HIS A 665 12.58 -38.13 -18.58
CA HIS A 665 13.61 -38.53 -17.60
C HIS A 665 14.44 -39.71 -18.11
N LYS A 666 15.19 -39.45 -19.20
CA LYS A 666 16.09 -40.41 -19.86
C LYS A 666 17.55 -40.32 -19.42
N ARG A 667 17.86 -39.74 -18.25
CA ARG A 667 19.24 -39.80 -17.74
C ARG A 667 19.59 -41.25 -17.43
N PRO A 668 20.79 -41.77 -17.76
CA PRO A 668 21.14 -43.18 -17.49
C PRO A 668 20.96 -43.57 -16.01
N LEU A 669 21.24 -42.62 -15.10
CA LEU A 669 21.01 -42.75 -13.67
C LEU A 669 19.52 -42.98 -13.30
N ASP A 670 18.60 -42.25 -13.94
CA ASP A 670 17.16 -42.36 -13.69
C ASP A 670 16.64 -43.76 -14.09
N LEU A 671 17.13 -44.28 -15.21
CA LEU A 671 16.78 -45.61 -15.72
C LEU A 671 17.34 -46.75 -14.86
N GLN A 672 18.58 -46.64 -14.37
CA GLN A 672 19.15 -47.62 -13.44
C GLN A 672 18.40 -47.64 -12.10
N MET A 673 18.22 -46.48 -11.47
CA MET A 673 17.58 -46.39 -10.15
C MET A 673 16.14 -46.92 -10.17
N ARG A 674 15.42 -46.73 -11.29
CA ARG A 674 14.06 -47.24 -11.51
C ARG A 674 13.99 -48.78 -11.59
N SER A 675 15.05 -49.46 -12.04
CA SER A 675 15.08 -50.93 -12.08
C SER A 675 15.63 -51.56 -10.79
N GLU A 676 16.61 -50.91 -10.15
CA GLU A 676 17.36 -51.43 -8.99
C GLU A 676 16.60 -51.28 -7.66
N TYR A 677 15.78 -50.24 -7.49
CA TYR A 677 15.15 -49.89 -6.19
C TYR A 677 13.62 -49.92 -6.16
N HIS A 678 12.95 -50.38 -7.23
CA HIS A 678 11.49 -50.36 -7.33
C HIS A 678 10.81 -51.05 -6.14
N ASP A 679 11.15 -52.32 -5.92
CA ASP A 679 10.41 -53.21 -5.01
C ASP A 679 10.61 -52.80 -3.54
N LEU A 680 11.80 -52.26 -3.21
CA LEU A 680 12.14 -51.69 -1.90
C LEU A 680 11.27 -50.47 -1.57
N VAL A 681 11.14 -49.53 -2.51
CA VAL A 681 10.35 -48.30 -2.32
C VAL A 681 8.86 -48.63 -2.33
N HIS A 682 8.43 -49.59 -3.17
CA HIS A 682 7.06 -50.08 -3.23
C HIS A 682 6.61 -50.62 -1.87
N ASN A 683 7.38 -51.55 -1.29
CA ASN A 683 7.00 -52.22 -0.05
C ASN A 683 7.06 -51.28 1.16
N CYS A 684 8.02 -50.35 1.19
CA CYS A 684 8.07 -49.31 2.23
C CYS A 684 6.85 -48.38 2.19
N LEU A 685 6.52 -47.82 1.03
CA LEU A 685 5.39 -46.88 0.90
C LEU A 685 4.03 -47.57 1.07
N ASN A 686 3.86 -48.80 0.54
CA ASN A 686 2.60 -49.51 0.68
C ASN A 686 2.31 -49.86 2.14
N SER A 687 3.31 -50.34 2.90
CA SER A 687 3.11 -50.71 4.30
C SER A 687 2.70 -49.52 5.17
N GLU A 688 3.36 -48.37 5.05
CA GLU A 688 3.01 -47.17 5.81
C GLU A 688 1.62 -46.63 5.44
N PHE A 689 1.25 -46.69 4.15
CA PHE A 689 -0.04 -46.19 3.68
C PHE A 689 -1.19 -47.13 4.07
N HIS A 690 -0.97 -48.45 4.03
CA HIS A 690 -1.94 -49.44 4.49
C HIS A 690 -2.20 -49.31 5.99
N GLU A 691 -1.16 -49.15 6.83
CA GLU A 691 -1.33 -48.93 8.28
C GLU A 691 -2.11 -47.65 8.58
N MET A 692 -1.83 -46.55 7.86
CA MET A 692 -2.44 -45.25 8.13
C MET A 692 -3.86 -45.08 7.57
N TYR A 693 -4.20 -45.79 6.49
CA TYR A 693 -5.43 -45.55 5.73
C TYR A 693 -6.24 -46.80 5.33
N GLY A 694 -5.74 -48.02 5.61
CA GLY A 694 -6.46 -49.27 5.33
C GLY A 694 -6.76 -49.50 3.85
N SER A 695 -5.81 -49.18 2.97
CA SER A 695 -5.90 -49.35 1.51
C SER A 695 -4.50 -49.37 0.90
N ASP A 696 -4.32 -50.07 -0.23
CA ASP A 696 -3.00 -50.30 -0.84
C ASP A 696 -2.64 -49.29 -1.95
N LEU A 697 -1.35 -49.23 -2.30
CA LEU A 697 -0.72 -48.42 -3.34
C LEU A 697 -0.04 -49.28 -4.41
N ARG A 698 0.15 -48.69 -5.60
CA ARG A 698 1.13 -49.11 -6.62
C ARG A 698 1.97 -47.92 -7.03
N ILE A 699 3.26 -48.10 -7.30
CA ILE A 699 4.20 -46.98 -7.51
C ILE A 699 4.95 -47.02 -8.85
N TYR A 700 5.60 -45.91 -9.19
CA TYR A 700 6.57 -45.76 -10.28
C TYR A 700 7.58 -44.65 -9.93
N ILE A 701 8.87 -44.82 -10.25
CA ILE A 701 9.94 -43.86 -9.91
C ILE A 701 10.22 -42.92 -11.08
N GLU A 702 10.13 -41.61 -10.88
CA GLU A 702 10.28 -40.59 -11.93
C GLU A 702 11.75 -40.30 -12.26
N TYR A 703 12.52 -39.72 -11.33
CA TYR A 703 13.95 -39.37 -11.49
C TYR A 703 14.67 -39.19 -10.14
N CYS A 704 16.01 -39.14 -10.16
CA CYS A 704 16.88 -38.96 -8.99
C CYS A 704 18.10 -38.05 -9.32
N GLU A 705 18.69 -37.31 -8.36
CA GLU A 705 19.60 -36.18 -8.69
C GLU A 705 20.97 -36.11 -7.98
N ARG A 706 21.91 -35.45 -8.68
CA ARG A 706 23.31 -35.00 -8.39
C ARG A 706 23.57 -33.82 -9.39
N SER A 707 24.34 -32.74 -9.15
CA SER A 707 24.29 -31.54 -10.05
C SER A 707 25.59 -30.69 -10.25
N LYS A 708 25.64 -29.80 -11.28
CA LYS A 708 26.84 -29.02 -11.72
C LYS A 708 26.56 -27.78 -12.66
N GLU A 709 27.45 -26.77 -12.58
CA GLU A 709 28.07 -25.88 -13.65
C GLU A 709 27.24 -25.04 -14.69
N THR A 710 27.82 -23.92 -15.22
CA THR A 710 27.24 -22.97 -16.27
C THR A 710 28.24 -21.93 -16.95
N PRO A 711 28.23 -21.68 -18.30
CA PRO A 711 28.80 -20.48 -19.02
C PRO A 711 28.03 -19.92 -20.32
N GLU A 712 28.67 -19.48 -21.46
CA GLU A 712 28.34 -18.26 -22.36
C GLU A 712 27.86 -18.37 -23.90
N LYS A 713 27.84 -17.29 -24.77
CA LYS A 713 27.23 -17.18 -26.20
C LYS A 713 27.97 -16.29 -27.30
N VAL A 714 27.49 -15.52 -28.36
CA VAL A 714 26.26 -14.79 -28.92
C VAL A 714 26.21 -14.76 -30.52
N LYS A 715 25.81 -13.82 -31.48
CA LYS A 715 25.27 -12.41 -31.75
C LYS A 715 24.80 -12.18 -33.26
N ASN A 716 23.83 -11.27 -33.62
CA ASN A 716 23.70 -10.25 -34.76
C ASN A 716 22.23 -9.86 -35.22
N SER A 717 21.98 -8.87 -36.14
CA SER A 717 20.66 -8.15 -36.24
C SER A 717 19.99 -7.72 -37.60
N GLU A 718 20.45 -8.07 -38.80
CA GLU A 718 20.04 -7.36 -40.05
C GLU A 718 18.60 -7.65 -40.60
N ILE A 719 18.00 -8.79 -40.24
CA ILE A 719 16.70 -9.25 -40.78
C ILE A 719 15.51 -8.35 -40.37
N PHE A 720 15.68 -7.52 -39.34
CA PHE A 720 14.55 -6.89 -38.64
C PHE A 720 13.83 -5.79 -39.43
N GLU A 721 14.53 -5.06 -40.30
CA GLU A 721 13.98 -3.82 -40.89
C GLU A 721 12.95 -4.07 -41.99
N ASN A 722 13.04 -5.20 -42.68
CA ASN A 722 12.05 -5.65 -43.67
C ASN A 722 10.81 -6.28 -43.01
N PHE A 723 10.91 -6.74 -41.76
CA PHE A 723 9.82 -7.39 -41.04
C PHE A 723 8.73 -6.39 -40.60
N ALA A 724 9.13 -5.18 -40.17
CA ALA A 724 8.23 -4.17 -39.64
C ALA A 724 7.30 -3.50 -40.68
N LYS A 725 7.61 -3.61 -41.98
CA LYS A 725 6.91 -2.86 -43.06
C LYS A 725 5.68 -3.59 -43.65
N ASN A 726 5.30 -4.75 -43.13
CA ASN A 726 4.25 -5.61 -43.69
C ASN A 726 2.94 -5.51 -42.86
N PRO A 727 1.79 -5.04 -43.43
CA PRO A 727 0.53 -4.89 -42.70
C PRO A 727 0.04 -6.16 -41.98
N THR A 728 0.27 -7.33 -42.57
CA THR A 728 -0.14 -8.62 -41.98
C THR A 728 0.73 -9.00 -40.77
N HIS A 729 1.93 -8.44 -40.66
CA HIS A 729 2.79 -8.57 -39.48
C HIS A 729 2.58 -7.43 -38.48
N MET A 730 2.18 -6.23 -38.91
CA MET A 730 1.69 -5.17 -38.00
C MET A 730 0.52 -5.67 -37.14
N TRP A 731 -0.40 -6.45 -37.73
CA TRP A 731 -1.49 -7.12 -37.02
C TRP A 731 -1.00 -8.10 -35.93
N LEU A 732 0.07 -8.87 -36.18
CA LEU A 732 0.70 -9.77 -35.21
C LEU A 732 1.50 -9.02 -34.12
N ILE A 733 2.08 -7.87 -34.43
CA ILE A 733 2.87 -7.04 -33.51
C ILE A 733 1.96 -6.28 -32.53
N ASN A 734 0.70 -5.99 -32.89
CA ASN A 734 -0.29 -5.35 -32.03
C ASN A 734 -0.86 -6.29 -30.93
N GLY A 735 0.01 -6.94 -30.17
CA GLY A 735 -0.33 -7.92 -29.12
C GLY A 735 -1.09 -7.37 -27.90
N THR A 736 -1.44 -6.07 -27.89
CA THR A 736 -2.19 -5.40 -26.81
C THR A 736 -3.44 -6.18 -26.38
N LEU A 737 -4.28 -6.55 -27.34
CA LEU A 737 -5.62 -7.10 -27.11
C LEU A 737 -5.61 -8.50 -26.51
N LEU A 738 -4.51 -9.25 -26.62
CA LEU A 738 -4.36 -10.58 -26.03
C LEU A 738 -4.03 -10.53 -24.53
N LEU A 739 -3.45 -9.43 -24.04
CA LEU A 739 -3.08 -9.27 -22.62
C LEU A 739 -4.31 -9.06 -21.73
N GLU A 740 -5.37 -8.46 -22.28
CA GLU A 740 -6.67 -8.26 -21.63
C GLU A 740 -7.28 -9.59 -21.13
N ILE A 741 -6.98 -10.72 -21.77
CA ILE A 741 -7.42 -12.07 -21.34
C ILE A 741 -6.96 -12.39 -19.91
N PHE A 742 -5.69 -12.11 -19.59
CA PHE A 742 -5.16 -12.38 -18.26
C PHE A 742 -5.71 -11.39 -17.23
N HIS A 743 -5.94 -10.13 -17.63
CA HIS A 743 -6.60 -9.13 -16.80
C HIS A 743 -8.06 -9.49 -16.51
N ILE A 744 -8.79 -10.08 -17.47
CA ILE A 744 -10.11 -10.66 -17.25
C ILE A 744 -10.04 -11.83 -16.26
N LEU A 745 -9.14 -12.80 -16.48
CA LEU A 745 -9.00 -13.96 -15.59
C LEU A 745 -8.53 -13.56 -14.19
N SER A 746 -7.73 -12.51 -14.07
CA SER A 746 -7.38 -11.91 -12.78
C SER A 746 -8.54 -11.15 -12.16
N GLY A 747 -9.37 -10.41 -12.91
CA GLY A 747 -10.60 -9.77 -12.40
C GLY A 747 -11.65 -10.79 -11.95
N MET A 748 -11.75 -11.90 -12.69
CA MET A 748 -12.56 -13.07 -12.35
C MET A 748 -11.99 -13.72 -11.08
N LEU A 749 -10.77 -14.26 -11.08
CA LEU A 749 -10.17 -14.91 -9.90
C LEU A 749 -9.96 -13.97 -8.70
N LEU A 750 -9.89 -12.66 -8.93
CA LEU A 750 -10.02 -11.62 -7.92
C LEU A 750 -11.38 -11.77 -7.24
N TYR A 751 -12.47 -11.53 -7.98
CA TYR A 751 -13.87 -11.63 -7.56
C TYR A 751 -14.17 -13.07 -7.02
N LEU A 752 -13.45 -14.14 -7.43
CA LEU A 752 -13.77 -15.52 -7.01
C LEU A 752 -13.30 -15.81 -5.60
N LYS A 753 -12.03 -15.51 -5.37
CA LYS A 753 -11.44 -15.49 -4.04
C LYS A 753 -11.81 -14.17 -3.36
N PHE A 754 -13.08 -13.80 -3.53
CA PHE A 754 -13.77 -12.69 -2.90
C PHE A 754 -15.16 -13.19 -2.37
N THR A 755 -15.41 -14.48 -2.08
CA THR A 755 -16.63 -14.97 -1.36
C THR A 755 -16.46 -15.33 0.14
N GLN A 756 -15.25 -15.64 0.59
CA GLN A 756 -14.94 -16.61 1.65
C GLN A 756 -14.36 -16.05 3.00
N PHE A 757 -13.32 -15.20 3.05
CA PHE A 757 -12.65 -14.66 4.26
C PHE A 757 -13.15 -13.34 4.92
N PHE A 758 -13.72 -12.30 4.27
CA PHE A 758 -14.38 -11.19 5.04
C PHE A 758 -15.72 -10.61 4.51
N ASN A 759 -16.07 -9.36 4.89
CA ASN A 759 -17.38 -8.99 5.46
C ASN A 759 -17.84 -7.46 5.38
N ILE A 760 -17.57 -6.63 4.35
CA ILE A 760 -17.91 -5.16 4.39
C ILE A 760 -19.37 -4.75 3.99
N THR A 761 -19.81 -3.51 4.30
CA THR A 761 -21.08 -3.21 5.03
C THR A 761 -21.62 -1.72 4.81
N PRO A 762 -22.88 -1.25 5.22
CA PRO A 762 -23.49 0.15 5.47
C PRO A 762 -23.63 1.07 6.76
N GLN A 763 -24.26 0.84 7.93
CA GLN A 763 -24.30 1.92 8.96
C GLN A 763 -22.94 2.39 9.56
N THR A 764 -22.05 1.53 10.07
CA THR A 764 -20.83 1.92 10.81
C THR A 764 -19.72 2.58 9.99
N SER A 765 -19.94 3.83 9.62
CA SER A 765 -19.04 4.92 9.99
C SER A 765 -17.56 4.78 9.56
N ILE A 766 -16.67 5.67 10.02
CA ILE A 766 -15.46 6.03 9.26
C ILE A 766 -14.03 5.51 9.73
N TRP A 767 -13.41 5.78 10.92
CA TRP A 767 -12.01 5.29 11.32
C TRP A 767 -11.57 3.88 10.90
N ASP A 768 -11.87 2.82 11.65
CA ASP A 768 -11.75 1.41 11.30
C ASP A 768 -12.52 0.98 10.04
N CYS A 769 -12.94 1.93 9.21
CA CYS A 769 -13.48 1.76 7.85
C CYS A 769 -12.69 2.53 6.78
N PHE A 770 -11.74 3.35 7.22
CA PHE A 770 -10.30 3.15 7.03
C PHE A 770 -9.78 2.05 7.97
N LYS A 771 -10.46 0.91 7.90
CA LYS A 771 -10.04 -0.48 7.79
C LYS A 771 -11.07 -1.15 6.78
N ALA A 772 -10.88 -2.35 6.20
CA ALA A 772 -11.35 -2.87 4.87
C ALA A 772 -10.27 -3.14 3.78
N PHE A 773 -10.34 -2.63 2.53
CA PHE A 773 -9.53 -3.08 1.35
C PHE A 773 -8.03 -3.22 1.55
N GLY A 774 -7.49 -2.58 2.57
CA GLY A 774 -6.15 -2.86 3.01
C GLY A 774 -5.96 -4.11 3.86
N LYS A 775 -6.85 -5.13 3.85
CA LYS A 775 -6.55 -6.50 4.32
C LYS A 775 -6.32 -7.56 3.23
N GLY A 776 -6.37 -7.22 1.93
CA GLY A 776 -6.06 -8.14 0.80
C GLY A 776 -4.70 -8.03 0.04
N VAL A 777 -4.10 -6.85 -0.19
CA VAL A 777 -2.92 -6.76 -1.09
C VAL A 777 -1.60 -7.32 -0.50
N LYS A 778 -1.17 -7.01 0.73
CA LYS A 778 0.14 -7.44 1.30
C LYS A 778 0.44 -8.95 1.38
N LEU A 779 -0.46 -9.89 1.10
CA LEU A 779 -0.14 -11.32 0.85
C LEU A 779 -0.40 -11.73 -0.59
N ARG A 780 -1.08 -10.94 -1.44
CA ARG A 780 -0.75 -11.01 -2.88
C ARG A 780 0.71 -10.57 -3.06
N TYR A 781 1.10 -9.47 -2.40
CA TYR A 781 2.48 -8.97 -2.29
C TYR A 781 3.43 -9.99 -1.63
N ILE A 782 3.26 -10.38 -0.36
CA ILE A 782 4.17 -11.35 0.32
C ILE A 782 4.21 -12.74 -0.35
N ARG A 783 3.19 -13.14 -1.13
CA ARG A 783 3.22 -14.39 -1.94
C ARG A 783 3.96 -14.24 -3.27
N PHE A 784 4.05 -13.03 -3.81
CA PHE A 784 4.60 -12.69 -5.12
C PHE A 784 6.05 -12.18 -5.03
N PHE A 785 6.33 -11.39 -3.98
CA PHE A 785 7.61 -10.76 -3.68
C PHE A 785 8.80 -11.74 -3.64
N PRO A 786 8.70 -12.99 -3.10
CA PRO A 786 9.85 -13.90 -3.09
C PRO A 786 10.29 -14.29 -4.50
N SER A 787 9.34 -14.63 -5.38
CA SER A 787 9.62 -15.01 -6.76
C SER A 787 10.16 -13.84 -7.57
N LEU A 788 9.61 -12.64 -7.38
CA LEU A 788 10.08 -11.44 -8.06
C LEU A 788 11.45 -10.97 -7.54
N ALA A 789 11.70 -11.01 -6.23
CA ALA A 789 13.00 -10.68 -5.65
C ALA A 789 14.09 -11.68 -6.10
N LEU A 790 13.76 -12.97 -6.21
CA LEU A 790 14.68 -13.98 -6.76
C LEU A 790 14.95 -13.75 -8.26
N PHE A 791 13.91 -13.47 -9.05
CA PHE A 791 14.06 -13.11 -10.48
C PHE A 791 14.97 -11.89 -10.66
N LEU A 792 14.78 -10.85 -9.84
CA LEU A 792 15.63 -9.65 -9.84
C LEU A 792 17.06 -9.98 -9.38
N LEU A 793 17.26 -10.81 -8.35
CA LEU A 793 18.60 -11.26 -7.94
C LEU A 793 19.32 -12.04 -9.04
N VAL A 794 18.65 -12.98 -9.70
CA VAL A 794 19.22 -13.77 -10.81
C VAL A 794 19.65 -12.84 -11.94
N ASN A 795 18.77 -11.92 -12.37
CA ASN A 795 19.09 -10.94 -13.40
C ASN A 795 20.19 -9.96 -12.97
N ALA A 796 20.29 -9.60 -11.69
CA ALA A 796 21.34 -8.73 -11.14
C ALA A 796 22.70 -9.41 -10.98
N THR A 797 22.78 -10.73 -10.78
CA THR A 797 24.01 -11.39 -10.31
C THR A 797 24.51 -12.52 -11.20
N PHE A 798 23.62 -13.38 -11.70
CA PHE A 798 23.97 -14.62 -12.40
C PHE A 798 23.75 -14.51 -13.92
N PHE A 799 22.79 -13.70 -14.35
CA PHE A 799 22.42 -13.45 -15.75
C PHE A 799 23.48 -12.70 -16.61
N ILE A 800 24.67 -12.45 -16.07
CA ILE A 800 25.84 -11.95 -16.82
C ILE A 800 26.98 -12.99 -16.87
N ARG A 801 26.66 -14.26 -16.56
CA ARG A 801 27.56 -15.43 -16.49
C ARG A 801 26.85 -16.69 -17.03
N LEU A 802 26.22 -16.56 -18.20
CA LEU A 802 25.21 -17.49 -18.72
C LEU A 802 25.02 -17.50 -20.25
N GLN A 803 25.39 -16.43 -20.97
CA GLN A 803 25.25 -16.29 -22.44
C GLN A 803 26.19 -15.17 -23.02
N ASP A 804 27.31 -14.81 -22.40
CA ASP A 804 28.14 -13.62 -22.66
C ASP A 804 28.82 -13.49 -24.05
N GLY A 805 29.19 -12.25 -24.41
CA GLY A 805 29.84 -11.82 -25.67
C GLY A 805 29.21 -10.54 -26.28
N PRO A 806 29.51 -10.17 -27.54
CA PRO A 806 29.35 -8.80 -28.07
C PRO A 806 27.91 -8.30 -28.37
N PHE A 807 26.88 -9.07 -28.03
CA PHE A 807 25.47 -8.60 -27.96
C PHE A 807 24.80 -9.07 -26.65
N TRP A 808 25.43 -9.96 -25.87
CA TRP A 808 24.91 -10.31 -24.56
C TRP A 808 25.11 -9.17 -23.61
N ARG A 809 26.29 -8.56 -23.52
CA ARG A 809 26.46 -7.33 -22.73
C ARG A 809 25.51 -6.22 -23.21
N HIS A 810 25.19 -6.18 -24.51
CA HIS A 810 24.23 -5.22 -25.05
C HIS A 810 22.75 -5.47 -24.63
N LEU A 811 22.35 -6.71 -24.32
CA LEU A 811 21.02 -7.06 -23.77
C LEU A 811 21.01 -7.17 -22.24
N SER A 812 21.91 -8.00 -21.73
CA SER A 812 22.00 -8.43 -20.33
C SER A 812 22.75 -7.45 -19.44
N GLU A 813 23.64 -6.59 -19.95
CA GLU A 813 24.24 -5.56 -19.08
C GLU A 813 23.19 -4.48 -18.79
N PRO A 814 22.35 -4.02 -19.74
CA PRO A 814 21.10 -3.34 -19.43
C PRO A 814 20.18 -4.14 -18.51
N VAL A 815 19.76 -5.38 -18.82
CA VAL A 815 18.85 -6.14 -17.92
C VAL A 815 19.43 -6.33 -16.51
N ARG A 816 20.75 -6.52 -16.37
CA ARG A 816 21.46 -6.56 -15.08
C ARG A 816 21.47 -5.20 -14.40
N THR A 817 21.68 -4.12 -15.14
CA THR A 817 21.68 -2.75 -14.62
C THR A 817 20.27 -2.32 -14.21
N PHE A 818 19.24 -2.55 -15.04
CA PHE A 818 17.83 -2.47 -14.63
C PHE A 818 17.56 -3.35 -13.40
N SER A 819 18.13 -4.55 -13.30
CA SER A 819 17.94 -5.43 -12.13
C SER A 819 18.82 -5.10 -10.91
N ARG A 820 19.78 -4.17 -11.02
CA ARG A 820 20.60 -3.63 -9.92
C ARG A 820 20.14 -2.25 -9.46
N GLU A 821 19.64 -1.43 -10.38
CA GLU A 821 19.29 -0.01 -10.17
C GLU A 821 17.78 0.23 -10.19
N LYS A 822 17.06 -0.33 -11.18
CA LYS A 822 15.63 -0.08 -11.44
C LYS A 822 14.72 -1.26 -11.04
N TRP A 823 15.27 -2.27 -10.37
CA TRP A 823 14.57 -3.49 -9.92
C TRP A 823 13.39 -3.18 -9.01
N TRP A 824 13.50 -2.08 -8.28
CA TRP A 824 12.41 -1.52 -7.48
C TRP A 824 11.20 -1.17 -8.34
N LYS A 825 11.33 -0.70 -9.60
CA LYS A 825 10.17 -0.39 -10.46
C LYS A 825 9.28 -1.63 -10.65
N ASN A 826 9.91 -2.80 -10.74
CA ASN A 826 9.24 -4.10 -10.82
C ASN A 826 8.68 -4.50 -9.45
N LEU A 827 9.51 -4.40 -8.39
CA LEU A 827 9.18 -4.76 -7.01
C LEU A 827 7.99 -3.96 -6.45
N PHE A 828 7.90 -2.70 -6.83
CA PHE A 828 6.85 -1.74 -6.50
C PHE A 828 5.70 -1.72 -7.50
N ILE A 829 5.83 -2.47 -8.60
CA ILE A 829 4.71 -2.78 -9.47
C ILE A 829 4.24 -1.48 -10.19
N ILE A 830 5.19 -0.80 -10.86
CA ILE A 830 5.00 0.47 -11.61
C ILE A 830 5.86 0.67 -12.88
N ASP A 831 6.60 -0.33 -13.36
CA ASP A 831 7.41 -0.23 -14.58
C ASP A 831 6.61 -0.10 -15.91
N ASN A 832 5.31 0.22 -15.85
CA ASN A 832 4.37 0.22 -17.00
C ASN A 832 3.73 1.58 -17.36
N ILE A 833 3.91 2.65 -16.57
CA ILE A 833 3.33 3.98 -16.84
C ILE A 833 4.42 4.99 -17.26
N SER A 834 5.65 4.51 -17.46
CA SER A 834 6.85 5.35 -17.53
C SER A 834 7.75 5.03 -18.71
N GLU A 835 8.41 6.06 -19.25
CA GLU A 835 9.37 6.05 -20.37
C GLU A 835 10.71 5.30 -20.07
N SER A 836 10.76 4.38 -19.08
CA SER A 836 11.76 3.28 -19.01
C SER A 836 11.45 2.27 -17.90
N GLY A 837 10.99 1.08 -18.27
CA GLY A 837 10.78 -0.08 -17.38
C GLY A 837 11.78 -1.22 -17.64
N HIS A 838 11.61 -2.35 -16.95
CA HIS A 838 12.25 -3.61 -17.32
C HIS A 838 11.24 -4.42 -18.17
N PRO A 839 11.57 -4.88 -19.39
CA PRO A 839 10.56 -5.16 -20.43
C PRO A 839 9.63 -6.36 -20.16
N HIS A 840 9.91 -7.17 -19.13
CA HIS A 840 9.13 -8.37 -18.79
C HIS A 840 8.15 -8.19 -17.61
N THR A 841 8.20 -7.07 -16.90
CA THR A 841 7.58 -6.92 -15.56
C THR A 841 6.41 -5.94 -15.52
N TRP A 842 6.33 -5.03 -16.50
CA TRP A 842 5.24 -4.07 -16.70
C TRP A 842 3.84 -4.73 -16.74
N TYR A 843 3.75 -6.00 -17.17
CA TYR A 843 2.50 -6.76 -17.15
C TYR A 843 2.09 -7.20 -15.74
N MET A 844 2.99 -7.78 -14.93
CA MET A 844 2.71 -8.13 -13.54
C MET A 844 2.36 -6.87 -12.72
N THR A 845 3.06 -5.79 -13.06
CA THR A 845 2.78 -4.42 -12.68
C THR A 845 1.33 -4.03 -13.00
N SER A 846 0.93 -4.09 -14.27
CA SER A 846 -0.41 -3.75 -14.74
C SER A 846 -1.49 -4.62 -14.08
N ASP A 847 -1.24 -5.92 -13.92
CA ASP A 847 -2.17 -6.86 -13.28
C ASP A 847 -2.42 -6.55 -11.80
N TRP A 848 -1.39 -6.14 -11.04
CA TRP A 848 -1.55 -5.81 -9.64
C TRP A 848 -2.03 -4.36 -9.45
N GLN A 849 -1.69 -3.43 -10.35
CA GLN A 849 -2.31 -2.11 -10.40
C GLN A 849 -3.80 -2.24 -10.67
N MET A 850 -4.18 -3.06 -11.64
CA MET A 850 -5.58 -3.38 -11.87
C MET A 850 -6.17 -4.20 -10.74
N PHE A 851 -5.47 -5.16 -10.13
CA PHE A 851 -5.97 -5.83 -8.92
C PHE A 851 -6.18 -4.83 -7.78
N ALA A 852 -5.36 -3.80 -7.62
CA ALA A 852 -5.53 -2.78 -6.59
C ALA A 852 -6.65 -1.79 -6.95
N PHE A 853 -6.68 -1.29 -8.19
CA PHE A 853 -7.75 -0.46 -8.75
C PHE A 853 -9.09 -1.17 -8.71
N TYR A 854 -9.12 -2.47 -9.02
CA TYR A 854 -10.32 -3.28 -9.04
C TYR A 854 -10.65 -3.93 -7.71
N VAL A 855 -9.73 -4.16 -6.77
CA VAL A 855 -10.11 -4.37 -5.36
C VAL A 855 -10.66 -3.06 -4.79
N CYS A 856 -10.14 -1.90 -5.19
CA CYS A 856 -10.64 -0.59 -4.79
C CYS A 856 -12.06 -0.42 -5.32
N VAL A 857 -12.27 -0.54 -6.63
CA VAL A 857 -13.57 -0.52 -7.29
C VAL A 857 -14.46 -1.60 -6.69
N LEU A 858 -14.03 -2.86 -6.50
CA LEU A 858 -14.78 -3.93 -5.83
C LEU A 858 -15.11 -3.66 -4.35
N THR A 859 -14.30 -2.87 -3.67
CA THR A 859 -14.57 -2.46 -2.30
C THR A 859 -15.49 -1.27 -2.26
N ILE A 860 -15.35 -0.35 -3.19
CA ILE A 860 -16.26 0.76 -3.37
C ILE A 860 -17.62 0.20 -3.88
N ILE A 861 -17.61 -0.94 -4.59
CA ILE A 861 -18.73 -1.84 -4.90
C ILE A 861 -19.29 -2.55 -3.65
N ARG A 862 -18.57 -2.73 -2.52
CA ARG A 862 -19.01 -3.56 -1.36
C ARG A 862 -19.01 -2.96 0.03
N LYS A 863 -18.43 -1.78 0.16
CA LYS A 863 -18.64 -0.86 1.27
C LYS A 863 -19.38 0.39 0.80
N TYR A 864 -19.87 0.38 -0.45
CA TYR A 864 -20.93 1.26 -0.92
C TYR A 864 -21.89 0.59 -1.96
N PRO A 865 -23.00 -0.01 -1.46
CA PRO A 865 -25.00 -0.31 -1.93
C PRO A 865 -26.18 0.51 -2.78
N GLN A 866 -26.67 1.81 -3.13
CA GLN A 866 -26.47 3.35 -3.03
C GLN A 866 -25.57 4.24 -4.05
N LEU A 867 -24.24 4.21 -4.61
CA LEU A 867 -23.48 4.33 -6.04
C LEU A 867 -23.05 3.14 -7.04
N LYS A 868 -23.89 2.40 -7.82
CA LYS A 868 -23.54 1.16 -8.61
C LYS A 868 -23.20 1.47 -10.03
N LYS A 869 -24.26 1.58 -10.82
CA LYS A 869 -24.17 1.76 -12.25
C LYS A 869 -23.38 3.03 -12.55
N LYS A 870 -23.43 4.06 -11.69
CA LYS A 870 -22.57 5.23 -11.89
C LYS A 870 -21.07 4.88 -11.83
N ILE A 871 -20.52 4.05 -10.93
CA ILE A 871 -19.09 3.68 -11.03
C ILE A 871 -18.81 2.66 -12.13
N LEU A 872 -19.56 1.55 -12.25
CA LEU A 872 -19.28 0.55 -13.29
C LEU A 872 -19.52 1.08 -14.71
N THR A 873 -20.50 1.98 -14.91
CA THR A 873 -20.78 2.61 -16.20
C THR A 873 -19.95 3.88 -16.44
N SER A 874 -19.62 4.70 -15.43
CA SER A 874 -18.56 5.71 -15.62
C SER A 874 -17.22 5.05 -15.92
N LEU A 875 -16.95 3.84 -15.40
CA LEU A 875 -15.80 3.06 -15.83
C LEU A 875 -15.92 2.58 -17.27
N ALA A 876 -17.01 1.90 -17.67
CA ALA A 876 -17.19 1.47 -19.06
C ALA A 876 -17.16 2.63 -20.08
N ILE A 877 -17.46 3.86 -19.64
CA ILE A 877 -17.32 5.08 -20.44
C ILE A 877 -15.87 5.63 -20.38
N LEU A 878 -15.21 5.64 -19.23
CA LEU A 878 -13.82 6.08 -19.09
C LEU A 878 -12.83 5.13 -19.77
N THR A 879 -13.03 3.81 -19.72
CA THR A 879 -12.16 2.85 -20.39
C THR A 879 -12.19 3.02 -21.91
N VAL A 880 -13.28 3.59 -22.46
CA VAL A 880 -13.39 4.05 -23.85
C VAL A 880 -12.80 5.46 -24.04
N LEU A 881 -13.21 6.43 -23.21
CA LEU A 881 -12.82 7.83 -23.40
C LEU A 881 -11.34 8.13 -23.07
N ILE A 882 -10.65 7.29 -22.30
CA ILE A 882 -9.22 7.45 -21.99
C ILE A 882 -8.36 7.20 -23.24
N PRO A 883 -8.33 6.00 -23.86
CA PRO A 883 -7.53 5.80 -25.07
C PRO A 883 -8.06 6.59 -26.29
N PHE A 884 -9.35 6.94 -26.32
CA PHE A 884 -9.90 7.95 -27.25
C PHE A 884 -9.15 9.28 -27.14
N SER A 885 -9.16 9.87 -25.94
CA SER A 885 -8.61 11.20 -25.70
C SER A 885 -7.09 11.23 -25.83
N ILE A 886 -6.42 10.12 -25.50
CA ILE A 886 -4.97 10.00 -25.67
C ILE A 886 -4.59 9.99 -27.16
N SER A 887 -5.31 9.25 -28.01
CA SER A 887 -5.11 9.28 -29.46
C SER A 887 -5.42 10.67 -30.05
N TYR A 888 -6.51 11.31 -29.62
CA TYR A 888 -6.92 12.62 -30.14
C TYR A 888 -5.97 13.75 -29.76
N PHE A 889 -5.72 13.94 -28.46
CA PHE A 889 -5.08 15.15 -27.96
C PHE A 889 -3.55 15.09 -27.95
N TYR A 890 -2.92 13.91 -27.87
CA TYR A 890 -1.47 13.79 -28.07
C TYR A 890 -1.07 13.61 -29.54
N LYS A 891 -2.05 13.67 -30.46
CA LYS A 891 -1.90 13.32 -31.88
C LYS A 891 -1.11 12.00 -32.04
N THR A 892 -1.61 10.93 -31.44
CA THR A 892 -0.96 9.60 -31.49
C THR A 892 -1.75 8.61 -32.33
N GLU A 893 -1.01 7.73 -33.00
CA GLU A 893 -1.54 6.57 -33.70
C GLU A 893 -2.46 5.73 -32.77
N PRO A 894 -3.59 5.22 -33.27
CA PRO A 894 -4.60 4.56 -32.45
C PRO A 894 -4.24 3.13 -32.00
N CYS A 895 -3.10 2.60 -32.49
CA CYS A 895 -2.54 1.31 -32.10
C CYS A 895 -1.00 1.34 -32.23
N PHE A 896 -0.33 0.37 -31.59
CA PHE A 896 1.11 0.36 -31.32
C PHE A 896 1.91 -0.42 -32.36
N LEU A 897 3.10 0.08 -32.76
CA LEU A 897 3.96 -0.57 -33.75
C LEU A 897 5.45 -0.21 -33.59
N ILE A 898 6.25 -1.18 -33.17
CA ILE A 898 7.70 -1.00 -32.98
C ILE A 898 8.43 -0.82 -34.32
N SER A 899 9.15 0.30 -34.44
CA SER A 899 9.99 0.60 -35.60
C SER A 899 11.27 -0.26 -35.67
N PRO A 900 11.90 -0.40 -36.85
CA PRO A 900 13.20 -1.07 -36.99
C PRO A 900 14.31 -0.49 -36.10
N GLU A 901 14.34 0.83 -35.94
CA GLU A 901 15.41 1.54 -35.23
C GLU A 901 15.28 1.37 -33.71
N SER A 902 14.04 1.35 -33.19
CA SER A 902 13.74 0.98 -31.80
C SER A 902 14.25 -0.42 -31.42
N PHE A 903 14.37 -1.35 -32.38
CA PHE A 903 14.90 -2.70 -32.11
C PHE A 903 16.42 -2.74 -31.82
N ARG A 904 17.17 -1.67 -32.11
CA ARG A 904 18.54 -1.48 -31.59
C ARG A 904 18.56 -0.93 -30.16
N TYR A 905 17.46 -0.35 -29.68
CA TYR A 905 17.41 0.42 -28.44
C TYR A 905 16.21 0.07 -27.53
N ILE A 906 15.88 -1.21 -27.38
CA ILE A 906 14.79 -1.78 -26.52
C ILE A 906 14.81 -1.32 -25.03
N HIS A 907 15.82 -0.54 -24.64
CA HIS A 907 16.10 -0.05 -23.30
C HIS A 907 16.16 1.49 -23.17
N VAL A 908 15.93 2.24 -24.26
CA VAL A 908 15.84 3.71 -24.30
C VAL A 908 14.44 4.07 -24.81
N GLY A 909 13.68 4.91 -24.11
CA GLY A 909 12.20 4.86 -24.13
C GLY A 909 11.48 6.13 -24.58
N ASP A 910 12.01 6.88 -25.55
CA ASP A 910 11.49 8.23 -25.87
C ASP A 910 10.65 8.34 -27.16
N GLU A 911 10.86 7.55 -28.21
CA GLU A 911 10.23 7.84 -29.52
C GLU A 911 8.79 7.31 -29.69
N GLU A 912 8.47 6.10 -29.23
CA GLU A 912 7.10 5.57 -29.33
C GLU A 912 6.16 6.09 -28.24
N LYS A 913 5.58 7.26 -28.50
CA LYS A 913 4.47 7.85 -27.73
C LYS A 913 3.34 6.85 -27.45
N VAL A 914 3.09 5.92 -28.39
CA VAL A 914 2.04 4.91 -28.26
C VAL A 914 2.40 3.83 -27.23
N TYR A 915 3.66 3.43 -27.09
CA TYR A 915 4.07 2.41 -26.12
C TYR A 915 3.71 2.85 -24.70
N HIS A 916 4.30 3.98 -24.29
CA HIS A 916 4.27 4.45 -22.91
C HIS A 916 2.94 5.13 -22.51
N ARG A 917 2.04 5.41 -23.45
CA ARG A 917 0.74 6.08 -23.19
C ARG A 917 -0.47 5.21 -23.52
N LEU A 918 -0.36 4.28 -24.47
CA LEU A 918 -1.43 3.38 -24.88
C LEU A 918 -1.11 1.90 -24.64
N PHE A 919 0.09 1.39 -24.91
CA PHE A 919 0.39 -0.06 -24.77
C PHE A 919 0.50 -0.51 -23.31
N ILE A 920 1.58 -0.13 -22.62
CA ILE A 920 1.91 -0.64 -21.28
C ILE A 920 1.02 -0.12 -20.12
N PRO A 921 0.41 1.08 -20.14
CA PRO A 921 -0.24 1.61 -18.95
C PRO A 921 -1.55 0.90 -18.60
N PHE A 922 -1.75 0.60 -17.32
CA PHE A 922 -2.96 -0.08 -16.85
C PHE A 922 -4.25 0.70 -17.15
N TYR A 923 -4.22 2.04 -17.14
CA TYR A 923 -5.39 2.88 -17.41
C TYR A 923 -5.94 2.73 -18.83
N SER A 924 -5.06 2.44 -19.80
CA SER A 924 -5.42 2.14 -21.20
C SER A 924 -5.83 0.68 -21.40
N ASN A 925 -5.70 -0.17 -20.37
CA ASN A 925 -6.05 -1.60 -20.36
C ASN A 925 -7.10 -1.94 -19.27
N LEU A 926 -7.86 -0.96 -18.79
CA LEU A 926 -8.88 -1.18 -17.75
C LEU A 926 -10.07 -2.02 -18.24
N GLY A 927 -10.27 -2.13 -19.56
CA GLY A 927 -11.43 -2.77 -20.17
C GLY A 927 -11.57 -4.24 -19.76
N GLY A 928 -10.52 -5.05 -19.95
CA GLY A 928 -10.52 -6.46 -19.61
C GLY A 928 -10.82 -6.70 -18.15
N TYR A 929 -10.11 -6.02 -17.26
CA TYR A 929 -10.24 -6.23 -15.83
C TYR A 929 -11.61 -5.77 -15.28
N LEU A 930 -12.22 -4.72 -15.86
CA LEU A 930 -13.62 -4.36 -15.62
C LEU A 930 -14.56 -5.51 -15.99
N PHE A 931 -14.35 -6.11 -17.16
CA PHE A 931 -15.26 -7.13 -17.68
C PHE A 931 -15.08 -8.49 -17.00
N GLY A 932 -13.87 -8.86 -16.58
CA GLY A 932 -13.63 -10.00 -15.71
C GLY A 932 -14.31 -9.92 -14.35
N ILE A 933 -14.63 -8.70 -13.91
CA ILE A 933 -15.47 -8.42 -12.74
C ILE A 933 -16.97 -8.47 -13.03
N ILE A 934 -17.39 -8.23 -14.28
CA ILE A 934 -18.78 -8.37 -14.69
C ILE A 934 -19.10 -9.84 -14.95
N CYS A 935 -18.27 -10.56 -15.70
CA CYS A 935 -18.21 -12.02 -15.69
C CYS A 935 -18.11 -12.55 -14.25
N GLY A 936 -17.26 -11.89 -13.44
CA GLY A 936 -17.22 -11.93 -11.99
C GLY A 936 -18.62 -12.05 -11.35
N GLU A 937 -19.37 -10.96 -11.41
CA GLU A 937 -20.72 -10.88 -10.83
C GLU A 937 -21.71 -11.90 -11.37
N ILE A 938 -21.50 -12.35 -12.59
CA ILE A 938 -22.36 -13.33 -13.20
C ILE A 938 -22.06 -14.72 -12.60
N TYR A 939 -20.80 -15.17 -12.44
CA TYR A 939 -20.45 -16.56 -12.05
C TYR A 939 -21.06 -17.06 -10.71
N GLU A 940 -21.31 -16.28 -9.64
CA GLU A 940 -22.14 -16.77 -8.48
C GLU A 940 -23.59 -17.00 -8.88
N LYS A 941 -24.11 -15.98 -9.54
CA LYS A 941 -25.50 -15.54 -9.47
C LYS A 941 -26.45 -16.51 -10.15
N TYR A 942 -25.88 -17.33 -11.03
CA TYR A 942 -26.56 -18.26 -11.90
C TYR A 942 -26.02 -19.70 -11.76
N CYS A 943 -25.19 -19.98 -10.75
CA CYS A 943 -24.26 -21.12 -10.75
C CYS A 943 -24.82 -22.35 -10.04
N HIS A 944 -24.92 -22.32 -8.72
CA HIS A 944 -25.55 -23.37 -7.94
C HIS A 944 -27.09 -23.26 -8.07
N ASN A 945 -27.55 -22.27 -8.85
CA ASN A 945 -28.90 -22.09 -9.36
C ASN A 945 -29.22 -23.15 -10.42
N ALA A 946 -29.64 -24.34 -9.95
CA ALA A 946 -30.06 -25.46 -10.78
C ALA A 946 -31.24 -25.11 -11.72
N GLU A 947 -32.06 -24.12 -11.38
CA GLU A 947 -33.22 -23.72 -12.18
C GLU A 947 -32.85 -22.79 -13.35
N PHE A 948 -31.96 -21.81 -13.16
CA PHE A 948 -31.35 -21.09 -14.28
C PHE A 948 -30.63 -22.05 -15.22
N HIS A 949 -29.91 -23.05 -14.68
CA HIS A 949 -29.32 -24.11 -15.48
C HIS A 949 -30.34 -24.87 -16.34
N LYS A 950 -31.50 -25.20 -15.77
CA LYS A 950 -32.63 -25.88 -16.43
C LYS A 950 -33.42 -24.95 -17.38
N GLN A 951 -33.20 -23.63 -17.32
CA GLN A 951 -33.72 -22.65 -18.26
C GLN A 951 -32.73 -22.38 -19.40
N LEU A 952 -31.43 -22.30 -19.11
CA LEU A 952 -30.37 -22.16 -20.10
C LEU A 952 -30.33 -23.40 -21.01
N SER A 953 -30.52 -24.61 -20.46
CA SER A 953 -30.63 -25.86 -21.23
C SER A 953 -31.96 -26.04 -22.00
N ARG A 954 -32.81 -25.01 -22.08
CA ARG A 954 -34.02 -24.98 -22.95
C ARG A 954 -33.83 -24.08 -24.18
N ILE A 955 -32.82 -23.22 -24.17
CA ILE A 955 -32.45 -22.40 -25.32
C ILE A 955 -31.57 -23.28 -26.21
N PRO A 956 -31.85 -23.43 -27.52
CA PRO A 956 -31.05 -24.28 -28.39
C PRO A 956 -29.62 -23.76 -28.46
N ASN A 957 -28.65 -24.69 -28.41
CA ASN A 957 -27.22 -24.36 -28.39
C ASN A 957 -26.80 -23.47 -29.57
N GLU A 958 -27.48 -23.61 -30.72
CA GLU A 958 -27.36 -22.77 -31.91
C GLU A 958 -27.41 -21.26 -31.59
N ILE A 959 -28.26 -20.81 -30.66
CA ILE A 959 -28.37 -19.40 -30.27
C ILE A 959 -27.15 -18.96 -29.44
N PHE A 960 -26.58 -19.87 -28.65
CA PHE A 960 -25.36 -19.61 -27.87
C PHE A 960 -24.08 -19.69 -28.72
N GLU A 961 -23.99 -20.63 -29.65
CA GLU A 961 -22.87 -20.76 -30.59
C GLU A 961 -22.88 -19.64 -31.65
N PHE A 962 -24.06 -19.22 -32.13
CA PHE A 962 -24.16 -18.05 -33.01
C PHE A 962 -23.76 -16.77 -32.26
N ALA A 963 -24.11 -16.64 -30.98
CA ALA A 963 -23.61 -15.55 -30.14
C ALA A 963 -22.08 -15.63 -29.95
N PHE A 964 -21.51 -16.82 -29.69
CA PHE A 964 -20.08 -17.08 -29.55
C PHE A 964 -19.29 -16.64 -30.81
N TRP A 965 -19.70 -17.10 -32.00
CA TRP A 965 -18.99 -16.81 -33.25
C TRP A 965 -19.19 -15.36 -33.72
N SER A 966 -20.39 -14.81 -33.56
CA SER A 966 -20.63 -13.37 -33.78
C SER A 966 -19.75 -12.52 -32.89
N CYS A 967 -19.53 -12.95 -31.64
CA CYS A 967 -18.66 -12.24 -30.72
C CYS A 967 -17.19 -12.21 -31.17
N ILE A 968 -16.66 -13.33 -31.66
CA ILE A 968 -15.30 -13.42 -32.20
C ILE A 968 -15.16 -12.56 -33.48
N ALA A 969 -16.13 -12.65 -34.40
CA ALA A 969 -16.09 -11.93 -35.69
C ALA A 969 -16.04 -10.41 -35.52
N ILE A 970 -16.85 -9.85 -34.59
CA ILE A 970 -16.83 -8.43 -34.26
C ILE A 970 -15.45 -8.01 -33.71
N GLY A 971 -14.82 -8.84 -32.88
CA GLY A 971 -13.46 -8.62 -32.38
C GLY A 971 -12.40 -8.52 -33.47
N VAL A 972 -12.48 -9.37 -34.51
CA VAL A 972 -11.54 -9.32 -35.65
C VAL A 972 -11.72 -8.05 -36.48
N TRP A 973 -12.97 -7.65 -36.74
CA TRP A 973 -13.28 -6.42 -37.49
C TRP A 973 -12.78 -5.16 -36.76
N ILE A 974 -12.90 -5.16 -35.43
CA ILE A 974 -12.31 -4.13 -34.57
C ILE A 974 -10.78 -4.06 -34.73
N CYS A 975 -10.05 -5.16 -34.89
CA CYS A 975 -8.60 -5.09 -35.10
C CYS A 975 -8.22 -4.47 -36.46
N TRP A 976 -8.90 -4.88 -37.54
CA TRP A 976 -8.59 -4.46 -38.92
C TRP A 976 -8.80 -2.96 -39.15
N LEU A 977 -9.83 -2.38 -38.53
CA LEU A 977 -10.13 -0.95 -38.62
C LEU A 977 -8.98 -0.06 -38.10
N GLY A 978 -8.15 -0.56 -37.18
CA GLY A 978 -7.00 0.16 -36.65
C GLY A 978 -5.80 0.25 -37.60
N THR A 979 -5.49 -0.84 -38.32
CA THR A 979 -4.40 -0.84 -39.31
C THR A 979 -4.65 0.11 -40.48
N VAL A 980 -5.90 0.54 -40.71
CA VAL A 980 -6.25 1.58 -41.69
C VAL A 980 -6.16 2.99 -41.07
N LEU A 981 -6.67 3.16 -39.85
CA LEU A 981 -6.68 4.45 -39.14
C LEU A 981 -5.32 4.88 -38.59
N ILE A 982 -4.28 4.04 -38.70
CA ILE A 982 -2.91 4.35 -38.28
C ILE A 982 -2.20 5.32 -39.24
N PHE A 983 -2.50 5.27 -40.54
CA PHE A 983 -1.88 6.12 -41.57
C PHE A 983 -2.64 7.44 -41.82
N HIS A 984 -3.73 7.70 -41.10
CA HIS A 984 -4.50 8.94 -41.18
C HIS A 984 -4.08 9.92 -40.09
N GLU A 985 -4.09 11.23 -40.41
CA GLU A 985 -3.80 12.24 -39.40
C GLU A 985 -4.71 12.12 -38.16
N PRO A 986 -4.16 12.27 -36.93
CA PRO A 986 -4.91 12.19 -35.70
C PRO A 986 -6.07 13.18 -35.66
N SER A 987 -7.27 12.62 -35.64
CA SER A 987 -8.55 13.28 -35.88
C SER A 987 -9.65 12.63 -35.04
N LEU A 988 -10.83 13.23 -35.00
CA LEU A 988 -11.92 12.77 -34.12
C LEU A 988 -12.27 11.28 -34.34
N TRP A 989 -12.15 10.78 -35.57
CA TRP A 989 -12.50 9.41 -35.95
C TRP A 989 -11.40 8.38 -35.69
N THR A 990 -10.13 8.66 -36.02
CA THR A 990 -8.99 7.77 -35.68
C THR A 990 -8.92 7.57 -34.17
N SER A 991 -9.21 8.63 -33.43
CA SER A 991 -9.35 8.62 -31.98
C SER A 991 -10.52 7.78 -31.49
N LEU A 992 -11.73 7.96 -32.06
CA LEU A 992 -12.95 7.23 -31.62
C LEU A 992 -12.73 5.72 -31.66
N TYR A 993 -12.03 5.27 -32.69
CA TYR A 993 -11.55 3.91 -32.83
C TYR A 993 -10.56 3.49 -31.72
N ALA A 994 -9.53 4.30 -31.42
CA ALA A 994 -8.57 4.02 -30.32
C ALA A 994 -9.26 3.82 -28.96
N GLY A 995 -10.34 4.58 -28.72
CA GLY A 995 -11.15 4.44 -27.51
C GLY A 995 -11.95 3.14 -27.45
N LEU A 996 -12.69 2.85 -28.52
CA LEU A 996 -13.65 1.75 -28.53
C LEU A 996 -13.00 0.37 -28.64
N ASN A 997 -11.82 0.27 -29.27
CA ASN A 997 -11.28 -1.02 -29.73
C ASN A 997 -11.09 -2.08 -28.63
N ARG A 998 -10.33 -1.80 -27.56
CA ARG A 998 -10.09 -2.73 -26.44
C ARG A 998 -11.38 -3.13 -25.74
N ASN A 999 -12.27 -2.16 -25.55
CA ASN A 999 -13.49 -2.33 -24.78
C ASN A 999 -14.49 -3.21 -25.50
N LEU A 1000 -14.78 -2.92 -26.77
CA LEU A 1000 -15.69 -3.74 -27.57
C LEU A 1000 -15.13 -5.15 -27.77
N PHE A 1001 -13.82 -5.29 -28.03
CA PHE A 1001 -13.14 -6.60 -28.12
C PHE A 1001 -13.35 -7.42 -26.83
N VAL A 1002 -13.09 -6.84 -25.66
CA VAL A 1002 -13.29 -7.48 -24.35
C VAL A 1002 -14.75 -7.84 -24.07
N VAL A 1003 -15.66 -6.87 -24.19
CA VAL A 1003 -17.09 -7.00 -23.85
C VAL A 1003 -17.75 -8.10 -24.68
N ILE A 1004 -17.38 -8.15 -25.95
CA ILE A 1004 -18.03 -8.98 -26.95
C ILE A 1004 -17.31 -10.34 -27.00
N VAL A 1005 -16.05 -10.40 -27.44
CA VAL A 1005 -15.29 -11.65 -27.58
C VAL A 1005 -15.25 -12.41 -26.25
N PHE A 1006 -14.56 -11.86 -25.26
CA PHE A 1006 -14.26 -12.61 -24.05
C PHE A 1006 -15.43 -12.60 -23.05
N GLY A 1007 -16.26 -11.56 -23.06
CA GLY A 1007 -17.52 -11.53 -22.33
C GLY A 1007 -18.47 -12.65 -22.74
N GLY A 1008 -18.65 -12.87 -24.05
CA GLY A 1008 -19.40 -14.00 -24.59
C GLY A 1008 -18.77 -15.35 -24.25
N LEU A 1009 -17.49 -15.55 -24.60
CA LEU A 1009 -16.73 -16.78 -24.33
C LEU A 1009 -16.83 -17.20 -22.85
N VAL A 1010 -16.60 -16.26 -21.95
CA VAL A 1010 -16.62 -16.52 -20.50
C VAL A 1010 -18.03 -16.76 -20.03
N PHE A 1011 -19.03 -15.94 -20.37
CA PHE A 1011 -20.42 -16.16 -19.94
C PHE A 1011 -20.94 -17.55 -20.35
N LEU A 1012 -20.61 -18.00 -21.56
CA LEU A 1012 -20.99 -19.31 -22.08
C LEU A 1012 -20.23 -20.46 -21.39
N GLY A 1013 -18.90 -20.37 -21.26
CA GLY A 1013 -18.09 -21.39 -20.59
C GLY A 1013 -18.29 -21.43 -19.06
N MET A 1014 -18.78 -20.36 -18.47
CA MET A 1014 -18.95 -20.19 -17.02
C MET A 1014 -20.29 -20.63 -16.44
N PHE A 1015 -21.25 -21.08 -17.24
CA PHE A 1015 -22.49 -21.57 -16.66
C PHE A 1015 -22.56 -23.08 -16.77
N CYS A 1016 -21.64 -23.84 -16.14
CA CYS A 1016 -21.11 -23.88 -14.73
C CYS A 1016 -19.79 -23.13 -14.32
N LYS A 1017 -19.44 -22.70 -13.06
CA LYS A 1017 -20.08 -22.38 -11.74
C LYS A 1017 -19.16 -21.55 -10.70
N SER A 1018 -19.54 -20.34 -10.20
CA SER A 1018 -19.30 -19.67 -8.83
C SER A 1018 -18.29 -18.48 -8.55
N LEU A 1019 -18.71 -17.25 -8.06
CA LEU A 1019 -17.91 -15.98 -7.80
C LEU A 1019 -18.52 -14.89 -6.82
N SER A 1020 -17.83 -14.14 -5.91
CA SER A 1020 -18.46 -13.00 -5.12
C SER A 1020 -17.61 -11.72 -4.80
N ILE A 1021 -17.90 -10.92 -3.76
CA ILE A 1021 -17.14 -9.67 -3.44
C ILE A 1021 -16.97 -9.25 -1.94
N SER A 1022 -16.85 -10.16 -0.98
CA SER A 1022 -16.40 -9.85 0.39
C SER A 1022 -14.95 -10.23 0.80
N ASP A 1023 -14.18 -11.04 0.04
CA ASP A 1023 -13.05 -11.85 0.56
C ASP A 1023 -11.60 -11.80 0.01
N HIS A 1024 -11.22 -11.20 -1.14
CA HIS A 1024 -9.77 -11.25 -1.48
C HIS A 1024 -8.93 -10.46 -0.46
N LEU A 1025 -9.66 -9.62 0.26
CA LEU A 1025 -9.56 -9.20 1.63
C LEU A 1025 -10.21 -10.28 2.57
N CYS A 1026 -9.53 -11.32 3.07
CA CYS A 1026 -8.14 -11.65 2.90
C CYS A 1026 -7.87 -13.14 2.65
N HIS A 1027 -7.29 -13.45 1.49
CA HIS A 1027 -6.03 -14.19 1.55
C HIS A 1027 -5.08 -13.34 2.43
N PRO A 1028 -4.47 -13.85 3.53
CA PRO A 1028 -4.51 -13.16 4.85
C PRO A 1028 -3.82 -11.78 5.03
N ALA A 1029 -3.16 -11.33 3.97
CA ALA A 1029 -2.43 -10.13 3.59
C ALA A 1029 -2.28 -8.93 4.53
N PHE A 1030 -3.16 -7.98 4.31
CA PHE A 1030 -2.91 -6.55 4.50
C PHE A 1030 -3.52 -6.20 5.91
N ARG A 1031 -4.03 -7.24 6.64
CA ARG A 1031 -4.10 -7.33 8.12
C ARG A 1031 -2.79 -6.89 8.74
N ILE A 1032 -1.70 -7.36 8.12
CA ILE A 1032 -0.30 -7.08 8.45
C ILE A 1032 0.08 -5.64 8.03
N LEU A 1033 -0.81 -4.86 7.40
CA LEU A 1033 -0.76 -3.40 7.32
C LEU A 1033 -1.71 -2.68 8.26
N ALA A 1034 -2.98 -3.06 8.46
CA ALA A 1034 -3.78 -2.36 9.48
C ALA A 1034 -3.17 -2.49 10.89
N ARG A 1035 -2.40 -3.55 11.13
CA ARG A 1035 -1.51 -3.70 12.29
C ARG A 1035 -0.29 -2.75 12.28
N LEU A 1036 0.39 -2.54 11.15
CA LEU A 1036 1.53 -1.61 11.03
C LEU A 1036 1.14 -0.13 10.77
N SER A 1037 -0.11 0.12 10.40
CA SER A 1037 -0.59 1.40 9.86
C SER A 1037 -0.45 2.59 10.81
N PHE A 1038 -0.36 2.32 12.13
CA PHE A 1038 -0.02 3.34 13.10
C PHE A 1038 1.45 3.79 12.97
N GLN A 1039 2.40 2.87 12.81
CA GLN A 1039 3.81 3.23 12.59
C GLN A 1039 4.02 3.82 11.18
N LEU A 1040 3.38 3.27 10.15
CA LEU A 1040 3.37 3.87 8.80
C LEU A 1040 2.97 5.35 8.88
N TYR A 1041 1.87 5.64 9.58
CA TYR A 1041 1.40 6.99 9.80
C TYR A 1041 2.36 7.85 10.65
N LEU A 1042 2.98 7.29 11.70
CA LEU A 1042 3.90 8.05 12.54
C LEU A 1042 5.19 8.46 11.80
N TRP A 1043 5.79 7.54 11.03
CA TRP A 1043 7.12 7.71 10.47
C TRP A 1043 7.16 8.37 9.08
N HIS A 1044 6.07 8.37 8.31
CA HIS A 1044 6.13 8.79 6.89
C HIS A 1044 6.66 10.21 6.67
N PHE A 1045 6.37 11.21 7.51
CA PHE A 1045 6.94 12.55 7.34
C PHE A 1045 8.48 12.57 7.43
N SER A 1046 9.09 11.86 8.39
CA SER A 1046 10.55 11.75 8.47
C SER A 1046 11.14 11.06 7.23
N ILE A 1047 10.47 10.02 6.68
CA ILE A 1047 10.89 9.37 5.44
C ILE A 1047 10.72 10.30 4.22
N LEU A 1048 9.65 11.09 4.20
CA LEU A 1048 9.35 12.03 3.11
C LEU A 1048 10.37 13.18 3.07
N TYR A 1049 10.77 13.70 4.22
CA TYR A 1049 11.88 14.66 4.33
C TYR A 1049 13.21 14.04 3.86
N LEU A 1050 13.53 12.79 4.24
CA LEU A 1050 14.74 12.10 3.77
C LEU A 1050 14.78 11.96 2.24
N LEU A 1051 13.64 11.63 1.62
CA LEU A 1051 13.54 11.47 0.16
C LEU A 1051 13.58 12.80 -0.63
N ASN A 1052 13.44 13.96 0.02
CA ASN A 1052 13.42 15.27 -0.66
C ASN A 1052 14.57 16.22 -0.23
N GLY A 1053 15.12 16.09 0.98
CA GLY A 1053 16.16 17.01 1.44
C GLY A 1053 17.56 16.77 0.86
N HIS A 1054 17.82 15.59 0.32
CA HIS A 1054 19.08 15.25 -0.39
C HIS A 1054 19.31 16.02 -1.69
N ILE A 1055 18.28 16.76 -2.15
CA ILE A 1055 18.21 17.38 -3.47
C ILE A 1055 19.10 18.61 -3.52
N ARG A 1056 19.97 18.66 -4.54
CA ARG A 1056 20.97 19.73 -4.76
C ARG A 1056 20.43 20.90 -5.57
N ASP A 1057 19.54 20.63 -6.52
CA ASP A 1057 18.95 21.61 -7.42
C ASP A 1057 17.41 21.58 -7.42
N PRO A 1058 16.74 22.71 -7.72
CA PRO A 1058 15.28 22.75 -7.90
C PRO A 1058 14.80 21.73 -8.95
N MET A 1059 13.92 20.80 -8.53
CA MET A 1059 13.47 19.69 -9.37
C MET A 1059 12.57 20.16 -10.51
N PHE A 1060 12.76 19.58 -11.69
CA PHE A 1060 11.71 19.53 -12.70
C PHE A 1060 10.75 18.38 -12.35
N VAL A 1061 9.52 18.71 -11.97
CA VAL A 1061 8.55 17.80 -11.37
C VAL A 1061 7.57 17.26 -12.41
N ASN A 1062 7.37 15.94 -12.46
CA ASN A 1062 6.48 15.26 -13.41
C ASN A 1062 5.77 14.04 -12.79
N HIS A 1063 4.77 13.48 -13.50
CA HIS A 1063 3.95 12.37 -12.99
C HIS A 1063 4.75 11.09 -12.66
N LEU A 1064 5.84 10.81 -13.37
CA LEU A 1064 6.72 9.68 -13.05
C LEU A 1064 7.48 9.92 -11.74
N GLN A 1065 7.98 11.13 -11.52
CA GLN A 1065 8.67 11.50 -10.28
C GLN A 1065 7.70 11.48 -9.08
N HIS A 1066 6.43 11.83 -9.26
CA HIS A 1066 5.40 11.62 -8.23
C HIS A 1066 5.13 10.16 -7.93
N ALA A 1067 4.87 9.35 -8.96
CA ALA A 1067 4.62 7.93 -8.79
C ALA A 1067 5.79 7.26 -8.06
N THR A 1068 7.02 7.53 -8.51
CA THR A 1068 8.26 7.05 -7.91
C THR A 1068 8.39 7.43 -6.43
N THR A 1069 8.27 8.72 -6.08
CA THR A 1069 8.49 9.18 -4.70
C THR A 1069 7.39 8.74 -3.74
N ALA A 1070 6.12 8.78 -4.14
CA ALA A 1070 5.00 8.30 -3.31
C ALA A 1070 5.14 6.79 -2.98
N ILE A 1071 5.74 6.05 -3.90
CA ILE A 1071 5.95 4.61 -3.81
C ILE A 1071 7.20 4.29 -2.99
N ALA A 1072 8.33 4.96 -3.25
CA ALA A 1072 9.52 4.93 -2.42
C ALA A 1072 9.16 5.20 -0.94
N LEU A 1073 8.43 6.30 -0.70
CA LEU A 1073 7.93 6.67 0.62
C LEU A 1073 7.14 5.53 1.27
N PHE A 1074 6.28 4.85 0.52
CA PHE A 1074 5.44 3.80 1.05
C PHE A 1074 6.23 2.56 1.53
N ILE A 1075 7.21 2.04 0.78
CA ILE A 1075 8.02 0.91 1.28
C ILE A 1075 9.01 1.35 2.35
N PHE A 1076 9.68 2.49 2.24
CA PHE A 1076 10.60 2.92 3.30
C PHE A 1076 9.86 3.14 4.63
N SER A 1077 8.67 3.75 4.58
CA SER A 1077 7.77 3.83 5.74
C SER A 1077 7.29 2.45 6.21
N LEU A 1078 7.04 1.50 5.31
CA LEU A 1078 6.64 0.14 5.65
C LEU A 1078 7.75 -0.67 6.33
N CYS A 1079 9.00 -0.50 5.89
CA CYS A 1079 10.17 -1.14 6.49
C CYS A 1079 10.40 -0.62 7.92
N VAL A 1080 10.43 0.71 8.10
CA VAL A 1080 10.54 1.31 9.45
C VAL A 1080 9.34 0.92 10.32
N ALA A 1081 8.13 0.92 9.78
CA ALA A 1081 6.94 0.46 10.49
C ALA A 1081 7.04 -0.99 10.97
N PHE A 1082 7.50 -1.90 10.11
CA PHE A 1082 7.70 -3.31 10.45
C PHE A 1082 8.73 -3.49 11.58
N LEU A 1083 9.88 -2.82 11.48
CA LEU A 1083 10.94 -2.87 12.48
C LEU A 1083 10.48 -2.30 13.83
N VAL A 1084 9.91 -1.09 13.86
CA VAL A 1084 9.46 -0.43 15.10
C VAL A 1084 8.29 -1.19 15.75
N THR A 1085 7.37 -1.77 14.98
CA THR A 1085 6.30 -2.60 15.55
C THR A 1085 6.86 -3.86 16.23
N ILE A 1086 7.81 -4.56 15.61
CA ILE A 1086 8.35 -5.83 16.15
C ILE A 1086 9.32 -5.62 17.32
N LEU A 1087 10.19 -4.61 17.22
CA LEU A 1087 11.29 -4.39 18.19
C LEU A 1087 10.90 -3.51 19.38
N VAL A 1088 9.83 -2.70 19.27
CA VAL A 1088 9.47 -1.68 20.27
C VAL A 1088 7.99 -1.73 20.64
N GLU A 1089 7.07 -1.61 19.67
CA GLU A 1089 5.64 -1.49 19.95
C GLU A 1089 5.08 -2.75 20.65
N TYR A 1090 5.24 -3.92 20.02
CA TYR A 1090 4.67 -5.18 20.52
C TYR A 1090 5.31 -5.66 21.82
N PRO A 1091 6.66 -5.58 22.02
CA PRO A 1091 7.26 -5.87 23.32
C PRO A 1091 6.68 -5.01 24.45
N ILE A 1092 6.60 -3.69 24.27
CA ILE A 1092 6.18 -2.78 25.34
C ILE A 1092 4.68 -2.93 25.63
N GLN A 1093 3.85 -3.11 24.59
CA GLN A 1093 2.43 -3.48 24.77
C GLN A 1093 2.26 -4.80 25.54
N ARG A 1094 3.16 -5.78 25.38
CA ARG A 1094 3.14 -7.06 26.13
C ARG A 1094 3.62 -6.89 27.58
N VAL A 1095 4.66 -6.09 27.83
CA VAL A 1095 5.09 -5.74 29.20
C VAL A 1095 3.97 -5.03 29.96
N ALA A 1096 3.33 -4.03 29.35
CA ALA A 1096 2.18 -3.33 29.94
C ALA A 1096 1.00 -4.27 30.24
N TYR A 1097 0.67 -5.16 29.30
CA TYR A 1097 -0.37 -6.17 29.49
C TYR A 1097 -0.03 -7.15 30.63
N TYR A 1098 1.24 -7.55 30.78
CA TYR A 1098 1.70 -8.42 31.86
C TYR A 1098 1.48 -7.80 33.24
N TYR A 1099 2.00 -6.59 33.48
CA TYR A 1099 1.85 -5.91 34.76
C TYR A 1099 0.38 -5.68 35.14
N TYR A 1100 -0.46 -5.33 34.15
CA TYR A 1100 -1.91 -5.23 34.36
C TYR A 1100 -2.56 -6.59 34.69
N LYS A 1101 -2.24 -7.67 33.97
CA LYS A 1101 -2.84 -8.99 34.21
C LYS A 1101 -2.46 -9.56 35.58
N LYS A 1102 -1.28 -9.21 36.11
CA LYS A 1102 -0.82 -9.61 37.46
C LYS A 1102 -1.79 -9.17 38.58
N GLY A 1103 -2.60 -8.14 38.34
CA GLY A 1103 -3.69 -7.71 39.23
C GLY A 1103 -4.97 -8.58 39.23
N LYS A 1104 -4.96 -9.77 38.60
CA LYS A 1104 -6.06 -10.76 38.69
C LYS A 1104 -5.55 -12.17 38.92
N THR A 1105 -5.57 -12.62 40.18
CA THR A 1105 -5.47 -14.02 40.57
C THR A 1105 -6.74 -14.78 40.18
N ILE A 1106 -6.80 -15.27 38.95
CA ILE A 1106 -7.84 -16.20 38.51
C ILE A 1106 -7.48 -17.59 39.04
N LYS A 1107 -8.24 -18.10 40.02
CA LYS A 1107 -8.23 -19.54 40.32
C LYS A 1107 -8.77 -20.28 39.10
N VAL A 1108 -7.91 -21.00 38.39
CA VAL A 1108 -8.33 -21.94 37.34
C VAL A 1108 -8.82 -23.22 38.02
N PRO A 1109 -10.00 -23.77 37.69
CA PRO A 1109 -10.43 -25.07 38.21
C PRO A 1109 -9.50 -26.18 37.70
N THR A 1110 -8.69 -26.74 38.59
CA THR A 1110 -7.77 -27.85 38.28
C THR A 1110 -8.49 -29.19 38.32
N SER A 1111 -9.48 -29.37 37.44
CA SER A 1111 -10.25 -30.60 37.30
C SER A 1111 -10.68 -30.81 35.86
N ASN A 1112 -10.00 -31.74 35.16
CA ASN A 1112 -10.40 -32.53 33.97
C ASN A 1112 -9.24 -32.84 33.00
N MET A 1113 -8.09 -32.15 33.08
CA MET A 1113 -6.99 -32.37 32.13
C MET A 1113 -6.08 -33.58 32.48
N GLN A 1114 -6.11 -34.08 33.72
CA GLN A 1114 -5.33 -35.27 34.12
C GLN A 1114 -5.99 -36.60 33.74
N ASN A 1115 -7.32 -36.66 33.58
CA ASN A 1115 -8.04 -37.92 33.33
C ASN A 1115 -7.97 -38.42 31.87
N LYS A 1116 -7.27 -37.70 30.98
CA LYS A 1116 -6.99 -38.14 29.59
C LYS A 1116 -5.53 -38.52 29.32
N VAL A 1117 -4.71 -38.67 30.37
CA VAL A 1117 -3.29 -39.09 30.28
C VAL A 1117 -3.06 -40.40 31.07
N LYS A 1118 -4.08 -41.26 31.12
CA LYS A 1118 -4.07 -42.61 31.71
C LYS A 1118 -4.94 -43.61 30.92
N ALA A 1119 -5.20 -43.33 29.64
CA ALA A 1119 -6.09 -44.11 28.78
C ALA A 1119 -5.64 -44.11 27.30
N HIS A 1120 -4.33 -43.91 27.10
CA HIS A 1120 -3.52 -44.20 25.92
C HIS A 1120 -2.08 -44.37 26.43
#